data_AF-A0A3D3ACE6-F1
#
_entry.id   AF-A0A3D3ACE6-F1
#
_cell.length_a   1.000
_cell.length_b   1.000
_cell.length_c   1.000
_cell.angle_alpha   90.00
_cell.angle_beta   90.00
_cell.angle_gamma   90.00
#
_symmetry.space_group_name_H-M   'P 1'
#
loop_
_entity.id
_entity.type
_entity.pdbx_description
1 polymer ?
#
loop_
_entity_poly.entity_id
_entity_poly.type
_entity_poly.pdbx_seq_one_letter_code
_entity_poly.pdbx_strand_id
1 'polypeptide(L)'
;MESLEKLYTLDGILDDLNGDGFPDGLKGGIILREDSSAIEKKLAINLSARLGFENIALDLPLVKFNSDSKEETNIKINGNVNYKNKNTAEIYIAGNSINIDSCCDEALEKGGEYLYGRLPFIWEIGSKKPTLGDVVKSFESIPKVSCVSINNIMIHKDYCGLYKVGVKLKFSGNLEEIKNYIKNNENTFKWDYIKEINVAFDNASEDNISIFNKELEANNDLSINSNKLTALKKIDVANFYSIDGILEDTDNDFLPDEIIGKIMIRDNADNYELIAASSIAARLGLESLGVSFPMVYTEKEFNDSIKNPIFIGNLNLTKEFVYNVDKTSFNILRDVDNNYIILSGSGENLVKGAKYIAESLPFLNSSKGVSLEDIKKNLKASLSGDTLNGEIAYILSLIKKDKSIKDKKIDCFLKDDFENFDEYKFKNYLNSKYNVKDIGIRPFNEKQLIFEEKYDIPYEVDRFKQVLNEKLFPNLKPEDNVKIFGTLSEEKSVRDDLKLYLKDEIVKTGAKLENCDIFCAYKQGISWIMEGVIPKVHDIIKDTDEIVIKFKPFLKEGKDTWDDDDGSVPKISGAYADDENKWFDLPVRWIQELYPVDDLMAKELNFKRDKIKFEIMDKEEKSTYKIIFKDKEGNILYSSKYEAKYSERPYLNEYNGIGKVHPSTGWVKVCVNDKVVIDERIETDLELLWNIYQEKILKKCKDYILKKTDGKPLSSKQPFFKELRMDVSLSEPDFDLPVRQDRISSLDALHEDLYFVGLDFFKTFGQRTVGESLQEPGLILPVINKENGKPGYIKAGLYAEKYDRPKVVIGEKKIDINEALSDISISKIVFNDKTIEEIYVNVETYGNIEILNRLESYIELAENGVISMANGYIEAESIKFNVLSNGNMVKTLELNICSKSLENNKTLNANDEDVPEDKVIGYEDYIKIMDKMK
;
A
#
# COMPACT_ATOMS: atom_id res chain seq x y z
N MET A 1 38.11 -18.87 20.28
CA MET A 1 38.35 -17.48 19.83
C MET A 1 39.84 -17.20 19.77
N GLU A 2 40.33 -16.50 18.73
CA GLU A 2 41.78 -16.33 18.50
C GLU A 2 42.35 -15.01 19.01
N SER A 3 41.54 -13.95 19.09
CA SER A 3 42.02 -12.58 19.36
C SER A 3 40.92 -11.66 19.91
N LEU A 4 41.25 -10.77 20.86
CA LEU A 4 40.27 -9.93 21.58
C LEU A 4 39.62 -8.84 20.72
N GLU A 5 40.31 -8.30 19.72
CA GLU A 5 39.74 -7.29 18.82
C GLU A 5 38.58 -7.82 17.96
N LYS A 6 38.46 -9.14 17.85
CA LYS A 6 37.40 -9.82 17.10
C LYS A 6 36.19 -10.20 17.95
N LEU A 7 36.14 -9.81 19.24
CA LEU A 7 35.07 -10.25 20.16
C LEU A 7 33.67 -10.07 19.56
N TYR A 8 33.34 -8.86 19.10
CA TYR A 8 32.04 -8.52 18.52
C TYR A 8 31.98 -8.77 17.00
N THR A 9 32.50 -9.91 16.55
CA THR A 9 32.46 -10.31 15.13
C THR A 9 32.08 -11.79 15.02
N LEU A 10 31.81 -12.26 13.80
CA LEU A 10 31.58 -13.69 13.52
C LEU A 10 32.80 -14.58 13.82
N ASP A 11 34.00 -14.04 13.98
CA ASP A 11 35.18 -14.78 14.47
C ASP A 11 35.22 -14.87 16.02
N GLY A 12 34.35 -14.10 16.69
CA GLY A 12 34.25 -13.94 18.14
C GLY A 12 33.01 -14.62 18.72
N ILE A 13 32.22 -13.86 19.50
CA ILE A 13 31.03 -14.36 20.21
C ILE A 13 29.78 -14.44 19.33
N LEU A 14 29.73 -13.66 18.26
CA LEU A 14 28.57 -13.60 17.36
C LEU A 14 28.50 -14.87 16.52
N ASP A 15 27.27 -15.27 16.17
CA ASP A 15 26.99 -16.43 15.32
C ASP A 15 26.07 -16.04 14.16
N ASP A 16 26.20 -16.79 13.06
CA ASP A 16 25.36 -16.69 11.87
C ASP A 16 24.70 -18.07 11.67
N LEU A 17 23.52 -18.21 12.25
CA LEU A 17 22.72 -19.43 12.32
C LEU A 17 22.10 -19.79 10.96
N ASN A 18 21.85 -18.79 10.11
CA ASN A 18 21.17 -18.97 8.82
C ASN A 18 22.14 -18.99 7.61
N GLY A 19 23.38 -18.51 7.78
CA GLY A 19 24.45 -18.52 6.78
C GLY A 19 24.42 -17.35 5.79
N ASP A 20 23.74 -16.24 6.09
CA ASP A 20 23.63 -15.07 5.22
C ASP A 20 24.76 -14.04 5.38
N GLY A 21 25.65 -14.26 6.35
CA GLY A 21 26.80 -13.40 6.67
C GLY A 21 26.49 -12.30 7.69
N PHE A 22 25.29 -12.22 8.23
CA PHE A 22 24.91 -11.30 9.30
C PHE A 22 24.77 -12.02 10.65
N PRO A 23 25.19 -11.40 11.76
CA PRO A 23 24.95 -11.97 13.09
C PRO A 23 23.47 -12.06 13.43
N ASP A 24 22.93 -13.27 13.58
CA ASP A 24 21.55 -13.56 14.01
C ASP A 24 21.49 -14.49 15.24
N GLY A 25 22.63 -14.67 15.92
CA GLY A 25 22.74 -15.44 17.15
C GLY A 25 24.05 -15.21 17.91
N LEU A 26 24.25 -15.99 18.97
CA LEU A 26 25.49 -16.00 19.77
C LEU A 26 25.99 -17.44 19.97
N LYS A 27 27.31 -17.62 19.94
CA LYS A 27 28.00 -18.91 20.21
C LYS A 27 28.04 -19.31 21.69
N GLY A 28 27.46 -18.49 22.57
CA GLY A 28 27.47 -18.63 24.02
C GLY A 28 26.76 -17.45 24.66
N GLY A 29 27.13 -17.10 25.90
CA GLY A 29 26.52 -15.99 26.62
C GLY A 29 27.43 -15.37 27.68
N ILE A 30 26.81 -14.68 28.63
CA ILE A 30 27.50 -14.04 29.75
C ILE A 30 27.37 -14.93 30.97
N ILE A 31 28.50 -15.30 31.59
CA ILE A 31 28.55 -16.19 32.75
C ILE A 31 28.92 -15.41 34.00
N LEU A 32 28.09 -15.55 35.03
CA LEU A 32 28.32 -15.01 36.37
C LEU A 32 28.25 -16.11 37.43
N ARG A 33 28.78 -15.79 38.61
CA ARG A 33 28.53 -16.57 39.84
C ARG A 33 27.21 -16.15 40.46
N GLU A 34 26.57 -17.05 41.20
CA GLU A 34 25.30 -16.75 41.88
C GLU A 34 25.40 -15.62 42.92
N ASP A 35 26.58 -15.44 43.52
CA ASP A 35 26.87 -14.44 44.56
C ASP A 35 27.53 -13.16 44.01
N SER A 36 27.41 -12.91 42.71
CA SER A 36 28.01 -11.75 42.04
C SER A 36 27.55 -10.41 42.63
N SER A 37 28.50 -9.48 42.75
CA SER A 37 28.31 -8.12 43.23
C SER A 37 27.44 -7.26 42.30
N ALA A 38 27.03 -6.09 42.78
CA ALA A 38 26.27 -5.11 42.00
C ALA A 38 27.02 -4.67 40.73
N ILE A 39 28.35 -4.55 40.81
CA ILE A 39 29.20 -4.12 39.68
C ILE A 39 29.29 -5.21 38.63
N GLU A 40 29.49 -6.48 39.04
CA GLU A 40 29.46 -7.63 38.12
C GLU A 40 28.11 -7.70 37.39
N LYS A 41 26.99 -7.50 38.11
CA LYS A 41 25.64 -7.47 37.55
C LYS A 41 25.40 -6.30 36.59
N LYS A 42 25.79 -5.08 36.97
CA LYS A 42 25.73 -3.88 36.11
C LYS A 42 26.52 -4.08 34.82
N LEU A 43 27.71 -4.67 34.91
CA LEU A 43 28.55 -4.99 33.76
C LEU A 43 27.85 -5.99 32.82
N ALA A 44 27.24 -7.04 33.36
CA ALA A 44 26.50 -8.05 32.59
C ALA A 44 25.29 -7.47 31.83
N ILE A 45 24.53 -6.57 32.44
CA ILE A 45 23.37 -5.95 31.80
C ILE A 45 23.80 -4.99 30.69
N ASN A 46 24.84 -4.17 30.92
CA ASN A 46 25.39 -3.31 29.85
C ASN A 46 25.98 -4.15 28.69
N LEU A 47 26.66 -5.26 28.99
CA LEU A 47 27.10 -6.21 27.98
C LEU A 47 25.93 -6.82 27.21
N SER A 48 24.81 -7.11 27.88
CA SER A 48 23.62 -7.64 27.21
C SER A 48 23.09 -6.64 26.18
N ALA A 49 23.08 -5.34 26.51
CA ALA A 49 22.74 -4.28 25.55
C ALA A 49 23.74 -4.20 24.39
N ARG A 50 25.05 -4.31 24.67
CA ARG A 50 26.07 -4.32 23.62
C ARG A 50 25.89 -5.51 22.69
N LEU A 51 25.62 -6.70 23.23
CA LEU A 51 25.38 -7.90 22.43
C LEU A 51 24.08 -7.80 21.62
N GLY A 52 23.05 -7.15 22.17
CA GLY A 52 21.85 -6.73 21.43
C GLY A 52 22.19 -5.90 20.21
N PHE A 53 22.95 -4.83 20.42
CA PHE A 53 23.36 -3.87 19.39
C PHE A 53 24.17 -4.47 18.23
N GLU A 54 24.95 -5.52 18.51
CA GLU A 54 25.81 -6.17 17.52
C GLU A 54 25.10 -7.29 16.74
N ASN A 55 23.78 -7.43 16.87
CA ASN A 55 23.02 -8.57 16.37
C ASN A 55 21.68 -8.15 15.76
N ILE A 56 21.18 -8.92 14.79
CA ILE A 56 19.85 -8.71 14.20
C ILE A 56 18.78 -9.64 14.78
N ALA A 57 19.17 -10.71 15.48
CA ALA A 57 18.27 -11.61 16.19
C ALA A 57 18.97 -12.27 17.40
N LEU A 58 18.25 -12.53 18.49
CA LEU A 58 18.85 -13.12 19.69
C LEU A 58 17.88 -14.02 20.44
N ASP A 59 18.41 -15.10 21.01
CA ASP A 59 17.72 -15.95 21.96
C ASP A 59 17.93 -15.46 23.40
N LEU A 60 16.84 -15.15 24.10
CA LEU A 60 16.89 -14.69 25.50
C LEU A 60 16.63 -15.84 26.50
N PRO A 61 17.27 -15.82 27.69
CA PRO A 61 18.17 -14.80 28.22
C PRO A 61 19.66 -15.01 27.90
N LEU A 62 20.42 -13.91 27.84
CA LEU A 62 21.87 -13.94 27.54
C LEU A 62 22.76 -14.31 28.76
N VAL A 63 22.26 -14.09 29.97
CA VAL A 63 23.00 -14.33 31.22
C VAL A 63 22.71 -15.73 31.76
N LYS A 64 23.78 -16.49 32.03
CA LYS A 64 23.73 -17.82 32.66
C LYS A 64 24.59 -17.82 33.94
N PHE A 65 24.27 -18.70 34.88
CA PHE A 65 25.04 -18.87 36.12
C PHE A 65 25.81 -20.18 36.13
N ASN A 66 27.04 -20.15 36.65
CA ASN A 66 27.85 -21.35 36.96
C ASN A 66 27.97 -22.37 35.79
N SER A 67 28.15 -21.89 34.55
CA SER A 67 28.33 -22.76 33.37
C SER A 67 29.81 -23.05 33.06
N ASP A 68 30.14 -24.34 32.95
CA ASP A 68 31.48 -24.86 32.63
C ASP A 68 31.60 -25.43 31.22
N SER A 69 30.65 -25.15 30.32
CA SER A 69 30.76 -25.59 28.92
C SER A 69 32.05 -25.06 28.30
N LYS A 70 32.94 -25.97 27.91
CA LYS A 70 34.21 -25.64 27.24
C LYS A 70 34.04 -25.44 25.73
N GLU A 71 32.89 -25.86 25.19
CA GLU A 71 32.59 -25.78 23.75
C GLU A 71 32.03 -24.41 23.37
N GLU A 72 31.22 -23.78 24.25
CA GLU A 72 30.62 -22.45 24.04
C GLU A 72 31.66 -21.31 24.17
N THR A 73 31.48 -20.26 23.35
CA THR A 73 32.26 -19.01 23.46
C THR A 73 31.55 -18.05 24.42
N ASN A 74 32.04 -17.95 25.65
CA ASN A 74 31.40 -17.21 26.73
C ASN A 74 32.20 -15.97 27.17
N ILE A 75 31.51 -14.95 27.68
CA ILE A 75 32.12 -13.85 28.46
C ILE A 75 31.90 -14.13 29.94
N LYS A 76 32.97 -14.38 30.69
CA LYS A 76 32.94 -14.65 32.12
C LYS A 76 33.36 -13.41 32.89
N ILE A 77 32.55 -13.01 33.87
CA ILE A 77 32.81 -11.85 34.71
C ILE A 77 33.16 -12.34 36.10
N ASN A 78 34.38 -12.05 36.58
CA ASN A 78 34.84 -12.53 37.88
C ASN A 78 35.42 -11.38 38.74
N GLY A 79 34.66 -10.94 39.73
CA GLY A 79 35.14 -10.06 40.79
C GLY A 79 35.87 -10.82 41.90
N ASN A 80 36.70 -10.11 42.68
CA ASN A 80 37.42 -10.63 43.85
C ASN A 80 38.38 -11.81 43.55
N VAL A 81 38.93 -11.88 42.34
CA VAL A 81 39.94 -12.90 41.98
C VAL A 81 41.32 -12.47 42.51
N ASN A 82 42.00 -13.33 43.26
CA ASN A 82 43.31 -13.01 43.84
C ASN A 82 44.38 -12.89 42.74
N TYR A 83 44.72 -11.67 42.33
CA TYR A 83 45.62 -11.39 41.20
C TYR A 83 46.90 -10.64 41.58
N LYS A 84 47.91 -10.67 40.69
CA LYS A 84 49.25 -10.10 40.92
C LYS A 84 49.28 -8.57 41.01
N ASN A 85 48.30 -7.85 40.46
CA ASN A 85 48.20 -6.38 40.52
C ASN A 85 46.82 -5.95 41.02
N LYS A 86 46.77 -5.27 42.17
CA LYS A 86 45.53 -5.07 42.92
C LYS A 86 44.60 -3.98 42.37
N ASN A 87 45.09 -3.13 41.47
CA ASN A 87 44.38 -1.94 40.99
C ASN A 87 43.95 -2.04 39.51
N THR A 88 43.93 -3.26 38.97
CA THR A 88 43.70 -3.50 37.54
C THR A 88 42.58 -4.51 37.31
N ALA A 89 41.83 -4.31 36.23
CA ALA A 89 41.03 -5.34 35.61
C ALA A 89 41.77 -5.89 34.38
N GLU A 90 41.78 -7.20 34.22
CA GLU A 90 42.37 -7.87 33.07
C GLU A 90 41.28 -8.56 32.26
N ILE A 91 41.20 -8.22 30.96
CA ILE A 91 40.35 -8.86 29.97
C ILE A 91 41.26 -9.80 29.16
N TYR A 92 40.98 -11.10 29.15
CA TYR A 92 41.86 -12.06 28.49
C TYR A 92 41.13 -13.28 27.95
N ILE A 93 41.76 -13.95 26.98
CA ILE A 93 41.26 -15.19 26.39
C ILE A 93 41.76 -16.39 27.18
N ALA A 94 40.84 -17.24 27.64
CA ALA A 94 41.16 -18.55 28.22
C ALA A 94 40.29 -19.64 27.57
N GLY A 95 40.93 -20.53 26.79
CA GLY A 95 40.22 -21.51 25.97
C GLY A 95 39.34 -20.82 24.92
N ASN A 96 38.05 -21.16 24.89
CA ASN A 96 37.06 -20.48 24.03
C ASN A 96 36.37 -19.30 24.71
N SER A 97 36.67 -18.99 25.97
CA SER A 97 35.99 -17.90 26.70
C SER A 97 36.87 -16.66 26.84
N ILE A 98 36.21 -15.52 26.96
CA ILE A 98 36.81 -14.27 27.44
C ILE A 98 36.51 -14.16 28.92
N ASN A 99 37.50 -13.74 29.69
CA ASN A 99 37.35 -13.47 31.11
C ASN A 99 37.66 -12.00 31.36
N ILE A 100 36.87 -11.37 32.22
CA ILE A 100 37.23 -10.10 32.84
C ILE A 100 37.36 -10.32 34.35
N ASP A 101 38.61 -10.22 34.81
CA ASP A 101 38.96 -10.51 36.20
C ASP A 101 39.49 -9.25 36.89
N SER A 102 39.04 -9.01 38.11
CA SER A 102 39.56 -7.92 38.95
C SER A 102 39.40 -8.25 40.44
N CYS A 103 40.29 -7.73 41.28
CA CYS A 103 40.09 -7.67 42.74
C CYS A 103 39.72 -6.27 43.24
N CYS A 104 39.48 -5.32 42.33
CA CYS A 104 39.13 -3.94 42.63
C CYS A 104 37.89 -3.55 41.83
N ASP A 105 36.84 -3.16 42.55
CA ASP A 105 35.54 -2.74 42.02
C ASP A 105 35.67 -1.59 41.01
N GLU A 106 36.41 -0.52 41.37
CA GLU A 106 36.67 0.62 40.46
C GLU A 106 37.37 0.20 39.16
N ALA A 107 38.32 -0.75 39.25
CA ALA A 107 39.03 -1.23 38.07
C ALA A 107 38.15 -2.13 37.22
N LEU A 108 37.29 -2.95 37.85
CA LEU A 108 36.31 -3.80 37.17
C LEU A 108 35.29 -2.96 36.41
N GLU A 109 34.80 -1.89 37.04
CA GLU A 109 33.86 -0.96 36.42
C GLU A 109 34.46 -0.29 35.18
N LYS A 110 35.68 0.27 35.27
CA LYS A 110 36.40 0.83 34.12
C LYS A 110 36.72 -0.21 33.04
N GLY A 111 37.06 -1.44 33.46
CA GLY A 111 37.27 -2.56 32.56
C GLY A 111 35.99 -2.92 31.80
N GLY A 112 34.85 -2.93 32.48
CA GLY A 112 33.52 -3.09 31.89
C GLY A 112 33.19 -1.99 30.90
N GLU A 113 33.34 -0.72 31.30
CA GLU A 113 33.12 0.44 30.43
C GLU A 113 33.93 0.37 29.13
N TYR A 114 35.18 -0.09 29.23
CA TYR A 114 35.97 -0.35 28.03
C TYR A 114 35.38 -1.51 27.21
N LEU A 115 35.05 -2.63 27.87
CA LEU A 115 34.57 -3.84 27.21
C LEU A 115 33.25 -3.61 26.45
N TYR A 116 32.18 -3.14 27.10
CA TYR A 116 30.88 -2.93 26.42
C TYR A 116 30.81 -1.61 25.65
N GLY A 117 31.62 -0.62 26.01
CA GLY A 117 31.50 0.74 25.46
C GLY A 117 32.49 1.05 24.34
N ARG A 118 33.74 0.58 24.42
CA ARG A 118 34.83 1.03 23.54
C ARG A 118 35.45 -0.05 22.68
N LEU A 119 35.58 -1.29 23.15
CA LEU A 119 36.21 -2.36 22.37
C LEU A 119 35.49 -2.52 21.01
N PRO A 120 36.19 -2.51 19.85
CA PRO A 120 37.64 -2.68 19.66
C PRO A 120 38.46 -1.38 19.54
N PHE A 121 37.90 -0.21 19.78
CA PHE A 121 38.62 1.07 19.74
C PHE A 121 39.61 1.22 20.90
N ILE A 122 40.75 1.88 20.65
CA ILE A 122 41.76 2.10 21.68
C ILE A 122 41.27 3.11 22.74
N TRP A 123 40.61 4.18 22.31
CA TRP A 123 40.14 5.25 23.21
C TRP A 123 38.85 5.93 22.73
N GLU A 124 38.91 6.61 21.58
CA GLU A 124 37.75 7.29 20.98
C GLU A 124 37.02 6.38 20.00
N ILE A 125 35.69 6.40 20.06
CA ILE A 125 34.80 5.65 19.16
C ILE A 125 34.48 6.54 17.96
N GLY A 126 34.57 5.99 16.75
CA GLY A 126 34.12 6.69 15.54
C GLY A 126 34.78 6.19 14.26
N SER A 127 34.24 6.63 13.13
CA SER A 127 34.82 6.28 11.82
C SER A 127 36.27 6.79 11.74
N LYS A 128 37.18 5.91 11.33
CA LYS A 128 38.64 6.18 11.19
C LYS A 128 39.40 6.40 12.51
N LYS A 129 38.81 6.11 13.67
CA LYS A 129 39.55 6.12 14.94
C LYS A 129 40.37 4.84 15.10
N PRO A 130 41.56 4.90 15.75
CA PRO A 130 42.42 3.72 15.93
C PRO A 130 41.74 2.60 16.71
N THR A 131 41.90 1.38 16.21
CA THR A 131 41.39 0.15 16.81
C THR A 131 42.52 -0.77 17.21
N LEU A 132 42.21 -1.76 18.06
CA LEU A 132 43.08 -2.88 18.34
C LEU A 132 43.44 -3.68 17.07
N GLY A 133 42.58 -3.70 16.06
CA GLY A 133 42.90 -4.26 14.74
C GLY A 133 44.04 -3.52 14.03
N ASP A 134 44.20 -2.22 14.25
CA ASP A 134 45.34 -1.46 13.70
C ASP A 134 46.64 -1.77 14.45
N VAL A 135 46.55 -2.04 15.75
CA VAL A 135 47.66 -2.60 16.53
C VAL A 135 48.07 -3.95 15.92
N VAL A 136 47.13 -4.86 15.67
CA VAL A 136 47.39 -6.16 15.01
C VAL A 136 48.09 -5.97 13.67
N LYS A 137 47.53 -5.14 12.77
CA LYS A 137 48.11 -4.85 11.44
C LYS A 137 49.54 -4.30 11.51
N SER A 138 49.87 -3.50 12.53
CA SER A 138 51.22 -2.98 12.70
C SER A 138 52.24 -4.12 12.88
N PHE A 139 51.91 -5.16 13.65
CA PHE A 139 52.76 -6.32 13.86
C PHE A 139 52.72 -7.33 12.70
N GLU A 140 51.62 -7.42 11.95
CA GLU A 140 51.54 -8.23 10.73
C GLU A 140 52.49 -7.75 9.63
N SER A 141 52.88 -6.47 9.67
CA SER A 141 53.87 -5.90 8.74
C SER A 141 55.30 -6.46 8.93
N ILE A 142 55.56 -7.18 10.02
CA ILE A 142 56.88 -7.76 10.31
C ILE A 142 57.12 -8.97 9.39
N PRO A 143 58.24 -9.00 8.64
CA PRO A 143 58.57 -10.15 7.80
C PRO A 143 58.59 -11.47 8.58
N LYS A 144 58.03 -12.53 7.97
CA LYS A 144 57.95 -13.90 8.51
C LYS A 144 56.99 -14.10 9.70
N VAL A 145 56.27 -13.08 10.15
CA VAL A 145 55.12 -13.24 11.07
C VAL A 145 53.95 -13.80 10.28
N SER A 146 53.35 -14.88 10.80
CA SER A 146 52.25 -15.61 10.13
C SER A 146 50.89 -15.39 10.79
N CYS A 147 50.86 -14.96 12.05
CA CYS A 147 49.64 -14.65 12.79
C CYS A 147 49.97 -13.74 13.97
N VAL A 148 49.11 -12.76 14.20
CA VAL A 148 49.16 -11.83 15.33
C VAL A 148 47.83 -11.91 16.05
N SER A 149 47.84 -11.96 17.38
CA SER A 149 46.61 -11.84 18.15
C SER A 149 46.81 -11.03 19.43
N ILE A 150 45.73 -10.40 19.90
CA ILE A 150 45.65 -9.73 21.18
C ILE A 150 45.04 -10.70 22.18
N ASN A 151 45.83 -11.14 23.16
CA ASN A 151 45.41 -12.18 24.11
C ASN A 151 44.94 -11.61 25.46
N ASN A 152 45.42 -10.43 25.85
CA ASN A 152 44.96 -9.73 27.04
C ASN A 152 45.01 -8.21 26.90
N ILE A 153 44.17 -7.54 27.69
CA ILE A 153 44.11 -6.09 27.86
C ILE A 153 43.99 -5.83 29.35
N MET A 154 44.83 -4.95 29.88
CA MET A 154 44.80 -4.54 31.28
C MET A 154 44.34 -3.08 31.36
N ILE A 155 43.37 -2.83 32.24
CA ILE A 155 42.85 -1.51 32.57
C ILE A 155 43.24 -1.20 34.01
N HIS A 156 43.81 -0.03 34.27
CA HIS A 156 44.18 0.41 35.61
C HIS A 156 43.21 1.48 36.10
N LYS A 157 42.81 1.42 37.37
CA LYS A 157 41.82 2.34 37.94
C LYS A 157 42.22 3.82 37.82
N ASP A 158 43.51 4.13 37.84
CA ASP A 158 44.03 5.51 37.80
C ASP A 158 44.66 5.92 36.44
N TYR A 159 44.59 5.07 35.40
CA TYR A 159 45.18 5.39 34.08
C TYR A 159 44.10 5.70 33.05
N CYS A 160 44.31 6.76 32.26
CA CYS A 160 43.45 7.11 31.13
C CYS A 160 43.88 6.33 29.88
N GLY A 161 43.16 5.26 29.53
CA GLY A 161 43.44 4.42 28.36
C GLY A 161 43.72 2.96 28.72
N LEU A 162 44.41 2.28 27.82
CA LEU A 162 44.84 0.88 28.00
C LEU A 162 46.17 0.85 28.76
N TYR A 163 46.15 0.31 29.97
CA TYR A 163 47.35 0.22 30.80
C TYR A 163 48.35 -0.79 30.22
N LYS A 164 47.86 -1.89 29.68
CA LYS A 164 48.68 -2.87 28.98
C LYS A 164 47.89 -3.59 27.89
N VAL A 165 48.51 -3.85 26.74
CA VAL A 165 47.96 -4.72 25.70
C VAL A 165 48.95 -5.85 25.42
N GLY A 166 48.51 -7.09 25.60
CA GLY A 166 49.28 -8.29 25.26
C GLY A 166 49.09 -8.67 23.80
N VAL A 167 50.20 -8.70 23.06
CA VAL A 167 50.24 -9.12 21.65
C VAL A 167 51.00 -10.44 21.57
N LYS A 168 50.43 -11.44 20.90
CA LYS A 168 51.02 -12.76 20.69
C LYS A 168 51.38 -12.93 19.22
N LEU A 169 52.62 -13.30 18.94
CA LEU A 169 53.14 -13.47 17.58
C LEU A 169 53.49 -14.94 17.29
N LYS A 170 52.94 -15.46 16.19
CA LYS A 170 53.43 -16.66 15.51
C LYS A 170 54.27 -16.26 14.31
N PHE A 171 55.44 -16.85 14.16
CA PHE A 171 56.37 -16.53 13.10
C PHE A 171 57.19 -17.75 12.67
N SER A 172 57.78 -17.65 11.48
CA SER A 172 58.74 -18.63 10.96
C SER A 172 60.15 -18.04 10.97
N GLY A 173 61.15 -18.83 11.37
CA GLY A 173 62.56 -18.39 11.42
C GLY A 173 63.08 -18.07 12.82
N ASN A 174 64.11 -17.21 12.92
CA ASN A 174 64.87 -16.96 14.14
C ASN A 174 64.22 -15.88 15.01
N LEU A 175 63.98 -16.17 16.30
CA LEU A 175 63.40 -15.25 17.28
C LEU A 175 64.18 -13.94 17.41
N GLU A 176 65.51 -13.99 17.40
CA GLU A 176 66.35 -12.78 17.55
C GLU A 176 66.24 -11.84 16.34
N GLU A 177 65.96 -12.36 15.13
CA GLU A 177 65.71 -11.50 13.96
C GLU A 177 64.43 -10.67 14.16
N ILE A 178 63.37 -11.30 14.66
CA ILE A 178 62.08 -10.64 14.95
C ILE A 178 62.23 -9.63 16.09
N LYS A 179 62.89 -10.02 17.19
CA LYS A 179 63.15 -9.13 18.32
C LYS A 179 63.94 -7.89 17.90
N ASN A 180 64.97 -8.06 17.07
CA ASN A 180 65.76 -6.95 16.55
C ASN A 180 64.96 -6.06 15.60
N TYR A 181 64.07 -6.63 14.78
CA TYR A 181 63.17 -5.85 13.93
C TYR A 181 62.25 -4.94 14.76
N ILE A 182 61.63 -5.49 15.82
CA ILE A 182 60.75 -4.72 16.72
C ILE A 182 61.53 -3.59 17.41
N LYS A 183 62.71 -3.89 17.97
CA LYS A 183 63.55 -2.88 18.66
C LYS A 183 64.01 -1.76 17.71
N ASN A 184 64.39 -2.10 16.48
CA ASN A 184 64.85 -1.10 15.50
C ASN A 184 63.71 -0.22 14.96
N ASN A 185 62.46 -0.68 15.05
CA ASN A 185 61.27 0.03 14.56
C ASN A 185 60.27 0.33 15.69
N GLU A 186 60.75 0.51 16.93
CA GLU A 186 59.90 0.60 18.12
C GLU A 186 58.77 1.65 18.01
N ASN A 187 59.05 2.79 17.37
CA ASN A 187 58.07 3.87 17.18
C ASN A 187 56.86 3.47 16.32
N THR A 188 57.02 2.51 15.41
CA THR A 188 55.91 2.00 14.56
C THR A 188 54.86 1.26 15.38
N PHE A 189 55.26 0.73 16.53
CA PHE A 189 54.41 -0.05 17.42
C PHE A 189 53.93 0.75 18.64
N LYS A 190 54.21 2.06 18.69
CA LYS A 190 53.69 2.94 19.75
C LYS A 190 52.36 3.53 19.33
N TRP A 191 51.38 3.39 20.21
CA TRP A 191 50.02 3.87 20.01
C TRP A 191 49.62 4.76 21.17
N ASP A 192 49.09 5.94 20.88
CA ASP A 192 48.54 6.84 21.89
C ASP A 192 47.45 6.12 22.69
N TYR A 193 47.33 6.46 23.99
CA TYR A 193 46.41 5.81 24.93
C TYR A 193 46.72 4.34 25.25
N ILE A 194 47.86 3.80 24.80
CA ILE A 194 48.39 2.51 25.28
C ILE A 194 49.70 2.75 26.03
N LYS A 195 49.75 2.43 27.33
CA LYS A 195 50.96 2.61 28.17
C LYS A 195 52.05 1.59 27.86
N GLU A 196 51.68 0.31 27.80
CA GLU A 196 52.59 -0.81 27.53
C GLU A 196 51.99 -1.74 26.49
N ILE A 197 52.75 -2.07 25.44
CA ILE A 197 52.48 -3.25 24.59
C ILE A 197 53.47 -4.35 24.95
N ASN A 198 52.96 -5.49 25.42
CA ASN A 198 53.77 -6.65 25.76
C ASN A 198 53.65 -7.70 24.66
N VAL A 199 54.75 -7.94 23.97
CA VAL A 199 54.84 -8.87 22.84
C VAL A 199 55.35 -10.21 23.34
N ALA A 200 54.52 -11.25 23.24
CA ALA A 200 54.83 -12.64 23.54
C ALA A 200 54.99 -13.46 22.26
N PHE A 201 55.79 -14.53 22.32
CA PHE A 201 56.17 -15.34 21.16
C PHE A 201 55.81 -16.81 21.40
N ASP A 202 55.10 -17.45 20.45
CA ASP A 202 54.57 -18.82 20.63
C ASP A 202 55.65 -19.89 20.90
N ASN A 203 56.89 -19.64 20.50
CA ASN A 203 58.00 -20.59 20.63
C ASN A 203 58.91 -20.35 21.86
N ALA A 204 58.62 -19.39 22.74
CA ALA A 204 59.44 -19.11 23.92
C ALA A 204 58.62 -18.47 25.05
N SER A 205 58.46 -19.18 26.18
CA SER A 205 57.56 -18.78 27.28
C SER A 205 58.11 -17.67 28.21
N GLU A 206 59.36 -17.24 28.06
CA GLU A 206 60.00 -16.27 28.97
C GLU A 206 60.65 -15.06 28.26
N ASP A 207 60.41 -14.90 26.96
CA ASP A 207 61.17 -13.99 26.08
C ASP A 207 60.35 -12.79 25.58
N ASN A 208 59.51 -12.20 26.44
CA ASN A 208 58.63 -11.10 26.05
C ASN A 208 59.38 -9.77 25.84
N ILE A 209 58.89 -8.95 24.90
CA ILE A 209 59.34 -7.55 24.71
C ILE A 209 58.25 -6.62 25.22
N SER A 210 58.60 -5.64 26.05
CA SER A 210 57.69 -4.55 26.42
C SER A 210 58.07 -3.28 25.68
N ILE A 211 57.10 -2.70 24.98
CA ILE A 211 57.19 -1.41 24.29
C ILE A 211 56.42 -0.40 25.12
N PHE A 212 57.10 0.61 25.65
CA PHE A 212 56.49 1.62 26.52
C PHE A 212 56.23 2.91 25.75
N ASN A 213 55.01 3.44 25.88
CA ASN A 213 54.68 4.77 25.43
C ASN A 213 54.87 5.79 26.58
N LYS A 214 54.82 7.09 26.26
CA LYS A 214 54.86 8.14 27.28
C LYS A 214 53.65 7.98 28.22
N GLU A 215 53.88 8.19 29.52
CA GLU A 215 52.78 8.23 30.47
C GLU A 215 51.84 9.39 30.11
N LEU A 216 50.56 9.07 29.92
CA LEU A 216 49.53 10.08 29.85
C LEU A 216 49.35 10.68 31.24
N GLU A 217 49.66 11.97 31.38
CA GLU A 217 49.30 12.72 32.59
C GLU A 217 47.77 12.76 32.70
N ALA A 218 47.26 12.52 33.91
CA ALA A 218 45.84 12.62 34.23
C ALA A 218 45.38 14.09 34.16
N ASN A 219 45.20 14.63 32.95
CA ASN A 219 44.53 15.92 32.77
C ASN A 219 43.02 15.71 32.78
N ASN A 220 42.37 16.38 33.75
CA ASN A 220 40.96 16.31 34.13
C ASN A 220 39.95 16.82 33.07
N ASP A 221 40.34 16.96 31.79
CA ASP A 221 39.52 17.68 30.80
C ASP A 221 39.17 16.83 29.59
N LEU A 222 38.66 15.62 29.85
CA LEU A 222 37.88 14.85 28.88
C LEU A 222 36.64 14.30 29.58
N SER A 223 35.84 15.19 30.14
CA SER A 223 34.42 14.87 30.34
C SER A 223 33.84 14.58 28.96
N ILE A 224 33.48 13.32 28.71
CA ILE A 224 32.61 13.00 27.59
C ILE A 224 31.32 13.78 27.86
N ASN A 225 31.15 14.90 27.16
CA ASN A 225 29.89 15.64 27.12
C ASN A 225 28.90 14.79 26.34
N SER A 226 28.38 13.72 26.95
CA SER A 226 27.15 13.07 26.52
C SER A 226 25.97 13.67 27.28
N ASN A 227 25.95 15.01 27.42
CA ASN A 227 24.72 15.71 27.75
C ASN A 227 24.08 16.17 26.43
N LYS A 228 23.72 15.21 25.57
CA LYS A 228 22.57 15.45 24.69
C LYS A 228 21.39 15.52 25.65
N LEU A 229 20.89 16.73 25.88
CA LEU A 229 19.67 17.00 26.65
C LEU A 229 18.52 16.27 25.96
N THR A 230 18.23 15.05 26.41
CA THR A 230 17.07 14.29 25.96
C THR A 230 15.82 14.90 26.56
N ALA A 231 14.89 15.27 25.69
CA ALA A 231 13.60 15.80 26.12
C ALA A 231 12.80 14.71 26.88
N LEU A 232 12.01 15.12 27.87
CA LEU A 232 11.03 14.24 28.51
C LEU A 232 9.98 13.84 27.46
N LYS A 233 9.96 12.56 27.06
CA LYS A 233 8.93 12.00 26.17
C LYS A 233 7.77 11.44 27.00
N LYS A 234 6.54 11.69 26.57
CA LYS A 234 5.34 11.02 27.12
C LYS A 234 5.25 9.63 26.51
N ILE A 235 5.83 8.64 27.18
CA ILE A 235 5.89 7.27 26.66
C ILE A 235 4.54 6.56 26.87
N ASP A 236 4.05 5.93 25.81
CA ASP A 236 2.94 4.97 25.82
C ASP A 236 3.53 3.55 25.85
N VAL A 237 2.97 2.65 26.66
CA VAL A 237 3.44 1.25 26.73
C VAL A 237 3.34 0.56 25.37
N ALA A 238 2.34 0.93 24.55
CA ALA A 238 2.17 0.40 23.20
C ALA A 238 3.36 0.69 22.28
N ASN A 239 4.08 1.79 22.54
CA ASN A 239 5.17 2.29 21.71
C ASN A 239 6.53 2.13 22.40
N PHE A 240 6.63 1.28 23.44
CA PHE A 240 7.81 1.20 24.30
C PHE A 240 9.13 1.10 23.50
N TYR A 241 9.23 0.16 22.56
CA TYR A 241 10.41 -0.06 21.71
C TYR A 241 10.41 0.74 20.39
N SER A 242 9.83 1.94 20.36
CA SER A 242 9.76 2.76 19.14
C SER A 242 10.33 4.17 19.35
N ILE A 243 10.48 4.92 18.25
CA ILE A 243 10.88 6.35 18.25
C ILE A 243 9.87 7.22 19.01
N ASP A 244 8.59 6.85 19.05
CA ASP A 244 7.57 7.53 19.86
C ASP A 244 7.65 7.14 21.36
N GLY A 245 8.44 6.12 21.70
CA GLY A 245 8.69 5.62 23.04
C GLY A 245 10.08 5.97 23.58
N ILE A 246 10.86 4.95 23.93
CA ILE A 246 12.17 5.10 24.60
C ILE A 246 13.36 5.13 23.64
N LEU A 247 13.12 5.02 22.34
CA LEU A 247 14.14 5.23 21.31
C LEU A 247 14.05 6.67 20.79
N GLU A 248 15.12 7.14 20.17
CA GLU A 248 15.17 8.43 19.51
C GLU A 248 15.86 8.30 18.16
N ASP A 249 15.36 9.07 17.20
CA ASP A 249 15.94 9.28 15.89
C ASP A 249 16.44 10.73 15.88
N THR A 250 17.77 10.89 15.97
CA THR A 250 18.39 12.20 16.15
C THR A 250 18.73 12.90 14.83
N ASP A 251 18.66 12.21 13.69
CA ASP A 251 18.91 12.77 12.36
C ASP A 251 17.68 12.80 11.42
N ASN A 252 16.55 12.26 11.88
CA ASN A 252 15.23 12.19 11.23
C ASN A 252 15.20 11.29 9.98
N ASP A 253 15.93 10.18 9.99
CA ASP A 253 15.91 9.17 8.92
C ASP A 253 14.88 8.03 9.13
N PHE A 254 14.10 8.12 10.21
CA PHE A 254 13.14 7.11 10.71
C PHE A 254 13.76 5.83 11.26
N LEU A 255 15.07 5.81 11.48
CA LEU A 255 15.77 4.72 12.17
C LEU A 255 16.22 5.22 13.55
N PRO A 256 15.94 4.46 14.62
CA PRO A 256 16.39 4.84 15.95
C PRO A 256 17.92 4.75 16.03
N ASP A 257 18.58 5.87 16.35
CA ASP A 257 20.04 5.98 16.47
C ASP A 257 20.49 6.28 17.91
N GLU A 258 19.56 6.36 18.86
CA GLU A 258 19.84 6.55 20.29
C GLU A 258 18.80 5.89 21.20
N ILE A 259 19.26 5.43 22.37
CA ILE A 259 18.41 4.85 23.42
C ILE A 259 18.33 5.84 24.59
N ILE A 260 17.18 6.48 24.76
CA ILE A 260 16.98 7.53 25.78
C ILE A 260 16.58 6.97 27.15
N GLY A 261 16.15 5.70 27.21
CA GLY A 261 15.81 5.01 28.45
C GLY A 261 17.04 4.49 29.21
N LYS A 262 17.07 4.64 30.54
CA LYS A 262 18.14 4.07 31.40
C LYS A 262 17.57 3.03 32.35
N ILE A 263 18.19 1.86 32.40
CA ILE A 263 17.74 0.74 33.25
C ILE A 263 18.23 0.97 34.68
N MET A 264 17.32 0.81 35.63
CA MET A 264 17.56 0.98 37.05
C MET A 264 17.35 -0.35 37.77
N ILE A 265 18.34 -0.78 38.54
CA ILE A 265 18.31 -2.00 39.37
C ILE A 265 18.66 -1.71 40.82
N ARG A 266 18.27 -2.60 41.73
CA ARG A 266 18.66 -2.49 43.16
C ARG A 266 20.15 -2.76 43.35
N ASP A 267 20.76 -2.12 44.33
CA ASP A 267 22.14 -2.43 44.76
C ASP A 267 22.33 -3.90 45.17
N ASN A 268 21.28 -4.50 45.74
CA ASN A 268 21.26 -5.92 46.11
C ASN A 268 20.34 -6.73 45.20
N ALA A 269 20.27 -6.36 43.91
CA ALA A 269 19.43 -7.05 42.93
C ALA A 269 19.68 -8.55 42.94
N ASP A 270 18.61 -9.33 42.91
CA ASP A 270 18.71 -10.79 42.85
C ASP A 270 18.98 -11.28 41.41
N ASN A 271 19.16 -12.59 41.26
CA ASN A 271 19.47 -13.18 39.96
C ASN A 271 18.29 -13.10 38.98
N TYR A 272 17.05 -13.02 39.47
CA TYR A 272 15.87 -12.86 38.63
C TYR A 272 15.79 -11.44 38.04
N GLU A 273 16.06 -10.43 38.87
CA GLU A 273 16.17 -9.03 38.42
C GLU A 273 17.31 -8.85 37.41
N LEU A 274 18.46 -9.50 37.64
CA LEU A 274 19.57 -9.49 36.68
C LEU A 274 19.16 -10.05 35.32
N ILE A 275 18.53 -11.23 35.29
CA ILE A 275 18.09 -11.87 34.05
C ILE A 275 17.06 -10.98 33.35
N ALA A 276 16.05 -10.49 34.06
CA ALA A 276 15.02 -9.63 33.50
C ALA A 276 15.60 -8.34 32.92
N ALA A 277 16.50 -7.67 33.65
CA ALA A 277 17.18 -6.47 33.18
C ALA A 277 18.05 -6.73 31.95
N SER A 278 18.73 -7.87 31.92
CA SER A 278 19.56 -8.28 30.78
C SER A 278 18.72 -8.53 29.52
N SER A 279 17.54 -9.14 29.65
CA SER A 279 16.62 -9.36 28.52
C SER A 279 16.11 -8.06 27.92
N ILE A 280 15.69 -7.11 28.76
CA ILE A 280 15.25 -5.79 28.30
C ILE A 280 16.43 -5.04 27.66
N ALA A 281 17.60 -5.06 28.32
CA ALA A 281 18.80 -4.40 27.81
C ALA A 281 19.20 -4.93 26.42
N ALA A 282 19.19 -6.24 26.22
CA ALA A 282 19.49 -6.87 24.94
C ALA A 282 18.49 -6.45 23.85
N ARG A 283 17.18 -6.44 24.15
CA ARG A 283 16.18 -5.96 23.19
C ARG A 283 16.40 -4.49 22.83
N LEU A 284 16.71 -3.64 23.79
CA LEU A 284 16.99 -2.22 23.54
C LEU A 284 18.21 -2.02 22.64
N GLY A 285 19.27 -2.81 22.84
CA GLY A 285 20.41 -2.80 21.95
C GLY A 285 20.03 -3.19 20.53
N LEU A 286 19.26 -4.27 20.37
CA LEU A 286 18.86 -4.82 19.07
C LEU A 286 17.97 -3.85 18.26
N GLU A 287 17.16 -3.05 18.94
CA GLU A 287 16.25 -2.09 18.31
C GLU A 287 16.90 -0.75 17.93
N SER A 288 18.21 -0.58 18.09
CA SER A 288 18.89 0.71 17.89
C SER A 288 20.12 0.62 17.00
N LEU A 289 20.32 1.64 16.16
CA LEU A 289 21.53 1.86 15.35
C LEU A 289 22.60 2.67 16.08
N GLY A 290 22.30 3.14 17.29
CA GLY A 290 23.29 3.72 18.20
C GLY A 290 22.92 3.56 19.67
N VAL A 291 23.94 3.45 20.53
CA VAL A 291 23.75 3.25 21.97
C VAL A 291 24.76 4.05 22.78
N SER A 292 24.25 4.83 23.72
CA SER A 292 25.06 5.54 24.71
C SER A 292 25.20 4.77 26.03
N PHE A 293 26.42 4.32 26.31
CA PHE A 293 26.79 3.63 27.55
C PHE A 293 27.32 4.61 28.64
N PRO A 294 27.12 4.30 29.94
CA PRO A 294 26.40 3.16 30.47
C PRO A 294 24.87 3.34 30.38
N MET A 295 24.17 2.24 30.11
CA MET A 295 22.70 2.20 30.06
C MET A 295 22.07 1.83 31.41
N VAL A 296 22.86 1.27 32.33
CA VAL A 296 22.39 0.67 33.58
C VAL A 296 22.99 1.37 34.78
N TYR A 297 22.16 1.68 35.76
CA TYR A 297 22.53 2.33 37.03
C TYR A 297 21.86 1.61 38.21
N THR A 298 22.47 1.71 39.39
CA THR A 298 21.88 1.22 40.63
C THR A 298 21.00 2.27 41.29
N GLU A 299 20.16 1.84 42.22
CA GLU A 299 19.30 2.70 43.04
C GLU A 299 20.07 3.85 43.72
N LYS A 300 21.30 3.60 44.21
CA LYS A 300 22.15 4.65 44.79
C LYS A 300 22.69 5.67 43.78
N GLU A 301 22.79 5.31 42.51
CA GLU A 301 23.26 6.19 41.44
C GLU A 301 22.10 7.06 40.89
N PHE A 302 20.85 6.72 41.22
CA PHE A 302 19.67 7.43 40.77
C PHE A 302 19.65 8.90 41.21
N ASN A 303 19.39 9.80 40.26
CA ASN A 303 19.21 11.22 40.50
C ASN A 303 18.40 11.86 39.36
N ASP A 304 17.91 13.09 39.57
CA ASP A 304 17.00 13.79 38.64
C ASP A 304 17.57 14.08 37.23
N SER A 305 18.89 13.89 37.02
CA SER A 305 19.50 14.00 35.68
C SER A 305 19.20 12.79 34.80
N ILE A 306 18.88 11.63 35.40
CA ILE A 306 18.51 10.42 34.65
C ILE A 306 17.08 10.60 34.13
N LYS A 307 16.94 10.77 32.82
CA LYS A 307 15.64 10.90 32.15
C LYS A 307 15.11 9.52 31.74
N ASN A 308 13.78 9.36 31.76
CA ASN A 308 13.05 8.16 31.35
C ASN A 308 13.58 6.84 31.98
N PRO A 309 13.69 6.75 33.33
CA PRO A 309 14.19 5.55 33.98
C PRO A 309 13.24 4.36 33.79
N ILE A 310 13.84 3.19 33.51
CA ILE A 310 13.18 1.89 33.40
C ILE A 310 13.54 1.08 34.65
N PHE A 311 12.62 1.02 35.59
CA PHE A 311 12.79 0.30 36.85
C PHE A 311 12.43 -1.17 36.68
N ILE A 312 13.34 -2.06 37.08
CA ILE A 312 13.14 -3.50 36.95
C ILE A 312 13.16 -4.15 38.33
N GLY A 313 12.10 -4.89 38.64
CA GLY A 313 11.91 -5.57 39.91
C GLY A 313 11.26 -4.70 40.99
N ASN A 314 11.65 -4.95 42.24
CA ASN A 314 10.98 -4.38 43.42
C ASN A 314 11.82 -3.25 44.04
N LEU A 315 12.03 -2.16 43.31
CA LEU A 315 12.83 -1.03 43.77
C LEU A 315 12.12 -0.17 44.83
N ASN A 316 12.87 0.35 45.79
CA ASN A 316 12.39 1.22 46.87
C ASN A 316 12.80 2.67 46.58
N LEU A 317 12.20 3.24 45.55
CA LEU A 317 12.67 4.49 44.94
C LEU A 317 12.67 5.69 45.90
N THR A 318 11.75 5.73 46.87
CA THR A 318 11.74 6.72 47.97
C THR A 318 10.99 6.21 49.21
N LYS A 319 11.10 6.91 50.35
CA LYS A 319 10.32 6.63 51.59
C LYS A 319 8.78 6.74 51.41
N GLU A 320 8.30 7.34 50.33
CA GLU A 320 6.88 7.57 50.05
C GLU A 320 6.30 6.66 48.95
N PHE A 321 7.14 6.04 48.12
CA PHE A 321 6.71 5.19 47.00
C PHE A 321 7.23 3.76 47.16
N VAL A 322 6.40 2.91 47.77
CA VAL A 322 6.51 1.46 47.62
C VAL A 322 5.50 1.08 46.55
N TYR A 323 5.98 0.77 45.34
CA TYR A 323 5.12 0.05 44.39
C TYR A 323 4.91 -1.34 44.98
N ASN A 324 3.76 -1.54 45.61
CA ASN A 324 3.39 -2.82 46.18
C ASN A 324 3.14 -3.78 45.01
N VAL A 325 4.19 -4.49 44.63
CA VAL A 325 4.16 -5.43 43.52
C VAL A 325 3.34 -6.63 43.95
N ASP A 326 2.26 -6.90 43.21
CA ASP A 326 1.61 -8.18 43.31
C ASP A 326 2.65 -9.25 42.98
N LYS A 327 3.00 -10.07 43.96
CA LYS A 327 4.05 -11.08 43.80
C LYS A 327 3.64 -12.18 42.82
N THR A 328 2.36 -12.25 42.45
CA THR A 328 1.79 -13.33 41.63
C THR A 328 1.77 -13.03 40.13
N SER A 329 1.92 -11.76 39.71
CA SER A 329 1.87 -11.36 38.29
C SER A 329 3.05 -10.47 37.91
N PHE A 330 3.39 -10.43 36.61
CA PHE A 330 4.31 -9.45 36.06
C PHE A 330 3.52 -8.26 35.51
N ASN A 331 4.05 -7.06 35.67
CA ASN A 331 3.39 -5.83 35.25
C ASN A 331 4.39 -4.91 34.55
N ILE A 332 4.00 -4.35 33.40
CA ILE A 332 4.60 -3.13 32.85
C ILE A 332 3.63 -1.97 33.09
N LEU A 333 4.12 -0.91 33.73
CA LEU A 333 3.34 0.27 34.09
C LEU A 333 4.10 1.53 33.70
N ARG A 334 3.36 2.50 33.13
CA ARG A 334 3.83 3.86 32.93
C ARG A 334 3.26 4.78 34.02
N ASP A 335 4.14 5.31 34.85
CA ASP A 335 3.82 6.39 35.79
C ASP A 335 3.86 7.73 35.03
N VAL A 336 2.69 8.33 34.86
CA VAL A 336 2.51 9.57 34.08
C VAL A 336 3.13 10.78 34.80
N ASP A 337 3.02 10.83 36.12
CA ASP A 337 3.39 12.01 36.92
C ASP A 337 4.91 12.13 37.03
N ASN A 338 5.58 10.99 37.22
CA ASN A 338 7.03 10.93 37.37
C ASN A 338 7.78 10.59 36.07
N ASN A 339 7.04 10.21 35.02
CA ASN A 339 7.57 9.73 33.75
C ASN A 339 8.48 8.49 33.89
N TYR A 340 8.05 7.55 34.71
CA TYR A 340 8.75 6.30 34.98
C TYR A 340 8.12 5.15 34.22
N ILE A 341 8.96 4.20 33.79
CA ILE A 341 8.50 2.90 33.31
C ILE A 341 8.91 1.85 34.32
N ILE A 342 7.96 1.05 34.75
CA ILE A 342 8.15 0.09 35.84
C ILE A 342 7.78 -1.28 35.33
N LEU A 343 8.78 -2.18 35.34
CA LEU A 343 8.64 -3.60 35.06
C LEU A 343 8.77 -4.33 36.38
N SER A 344 7.63 -4.66 36.98
CA SER A 344 7.56 -5.23 38.32
C SER A 344 7.06 -6.68 38.30
N GLY A 345 7.58 -7.48 39.21
CA GLY A 345 7.21 -8.88 39.41
C GLY A 345 8.12 -9.51 40.46
N SER A 346 7.98 -10.80 40.75
CA SER A 346 8.89 -11.50 41.66
C SER A 346 9.28 -12.88 41.16
N GLY A 347 10.51 -13.30 41.44
CA GLY A 347 11.03 -14.61 41.06
C GLY A 347 10.92 -14.89 39.56
N GLU A 348 10.47 -16.10 39.21
CA GLU A 348 10.31 -16.53 37.81
C GLU A 348 9.32 -15.67 37.02
N ASN A 349 8.30 -15.10 37.67
CA ASN A 349 7.30 -14.29 36.96
C ASN A 349 7.91 -13.02 36.39
N LEU A 350 8.86 -12.40 37.12
CA LEU A 350 9.62 -11.26 36.61
C LEU A 350 10.43 -11.64 35.37
N VAL A 351 11.10 -12.80 35.39
CA VAL A 351 11.91 -13.28 34.27
C VAL A 351 11.06 -13.61 33.05
N LYS A 352 9.99 -14.40 33.23
CA LYS A 352 9.08 -14.78 32.13
C LYS A 352 8.41 -13.55 31.52
N GLY A 353 7.93 -12.62 32.34
CA GLY A 353 7.28 -11.40 31.88
C GLY A 353 8.23 -10.45 31.15
N ALA A 354 9.43 -10.20 31.69
CA ALA A 354 10.43 -9.40 31.00
C ALA A 354 10.87 -10.03 29.68
N LYS A 355 11.01 -11.37 29.64
CA LYS A 355 11.29 -12.11 28.41
C LYS A 355 10.15 -11.95 27.39
N TYR A 356 8.90 -12.17 27.80
CA TYR A 356 7.73 -11.99 26.92
C TYR A 356 7.69 -10.58 26.34
N ILE A 357 7.88 -9.56 27.18
CA ILE A 357 7.92 -8.16 26.73
C ILE A 357 9.05 -7.94 25.73
N ALA A 358 10.25 -8.46 25.99
CA ALA A 358 11.40 -8.33 25.08
C ALA A 358 11.17 -9.02 23.72
N GLU A 359 10.46 -10.15 23.69
CA GLU A 359 10.24 -10.96 22.48
C GLU A 359 9.00 -10.53 21.68
N SER A 360 7.95 -10.08 22.35
CA SER A 360 6.61 -9.96 21.75
C SER A 360 6.08 -8.54 21.67
N LEU A 361 6.40 -7.65 22.62
CA LEU A 361 5.87 -6.26 22.60
C LEU A 361 6.41 -5.50 21.37
N PRO A 362 5.57 -4.78 20.59
CA PRO A 362 4.19 -4.35 20.87
C PRO A 362 3.08 -5.30 20.40
N PHE A 363 3.43 -6.48 19.90
CA PHE A 363 2.47 -7.47 19.42
C PHE A 363 1.80 -8.22 20.58
N LEU A 364 0.47 -8.32 20.48
CA LEU A 364 -0.36 -9.18 21.30
C LEU A 364 -0.39 -10.61 20.75
N ASN A 365 -0.36 -10.73 19.42
CA ASN A 365 -0.19 -11.99 18.71
C ASN A 365 0.70 -11.75 17.48
N SER A 366 1.96 -12.15 17.59
CA SER A 366 2.96 -11.98 16.53
C SER A 366 2.61 -12.75 15.26
N SER A 367 2.02 -13.94 15.36
CA SER A 367 1.64 -14.77 14.20
C SER A 367 0.53 -14.15 13.34
N LYS A 368 -0.31 -13.30 13.94
CA LYS A 368 -1.39 -12.57 13.27
C LYS A 368 -1.07 -11.10 13.03
N GLY A 369 0.09 -10.63 13.47
CA GLY A 369 0.51 -9.23 13.35
C GLY A 369 -0.36 -8.25 14.16
N VAL A 370 -1.06 -8.72 15.21
CA VAL A 370 -1.97 -7.88 16.01
C VAL A 370 -1.18 -7.21 17.12
N SER A 371 -1.22 -5.88 17.16
CA SER A 371 -0.46 -5.05 18.09
C SER A 371 -1.35 -4.28 19.08
N LEU A 372 -0.73 -3.74 20.12
CA LEU A 372 -1.36 -2.80 21.04
C LEU A 372 -1.83 -1.51 20.34
N GLU A 373 -1.16 -1.09 19.27
CA GLU A 373 -1.60 0.07 18.46
C GLU A 373 -2.90 -0.23 17.69
N ASP A 374 -3.15 -1.48 17.30
CA ASP A 374 -4.41 -1.85 16.68
C ASP A 374 -5.60 -1.68 17.63
N ILE A 375 -5.41 -1.97 18.94
CA ILE A 375 -6.42 -1.67 19.96
C ILE A 375 -6.70 -0.16 19.99
N LYS A 376 -5.65 0.67 20.05
CA LYS A 376 -5.77 2.13 20.10
C LYS A 376 -6.48 2.68 18.87
N LYS A 377 -6.04 2.28 17.66
CA LYS A 377 -6.59 2.73 16.38
C LYS A 377 -8.05 2.32 16.22
N ASN A 378 -8.38 1.04 16.47
CA ASN A 378 -9.74 0.53 16.34
C ASN A 378 -10.70 1.19 17.34
N LEU A 379 -10.25 1.36 18.59
CA LEU A 379 -11.05 2.04 19.60
C LEU A 379 -11.23 3.52 19.24
N LYS A 380 -10.18 4.22 18.80
CA LYS A 380 -10.27 5.63 18.37
C LYS A 380 -11.26 5.81 17.23
N ALA A 381 -11.15 5.01 16.19
CA ALA A 381 -12.06 5.03 15.05
C ALA A 381 -13.51 4.71 15.49
N SER A 382 -13.70 3.71 16.34
CA SER A 382 -15.03 3.33 16.83
C SER A 382 -15.65 4.42 17.71
N LEU A 383 -14.88 5.02 18.63
CA LEU A 383 -15.36 6.13 19.46
C LEU A 383 -15.58 7.40 18.63
N SER A 384 -14.88 7.58 17.52
CA SER A 384 -15.12 8.67 16.57
C SER A 384 -16.34 8.41 15.67
N GLY A 385 -16.86 7.18 15.60
CA GLY A 385 -17.96 6.83 14.69
C GLY A 385 -17.49 6.56 13.26
N ASP A 386 -16.20 6.31 13.08
CA ASP A 386 -15.59 6.01 11.79
C ASP A 386 -15.75 4.55 11.38
N THR A 387 -16.17 3.68 12.29
CA THR A 387 -16.43 2.26 12.04
C THR A 387 -17.90 1.96 12.24
N LEU A 388 -18.38 0.90 11.59
CA LEU A 388 -19.74 0.40 11.79
C LEU A 388 -20.00 0.05 13.28
N ASN A 389 -19.02 -0.55 13.96
CA ASN A 389 -19.08 -0.81 15.41
C ASN A 389 -19.30 0.48 16.23
N GLY A 390 -18.61 1.56 15.85
CA GLY A 390 -18.78 2.88 16.44
C GLY A 390 -20.18 3.47 16.23
N GLU A 391 -20.70 3.35 15.01
CA GLU A 391 -22.04 3.82 14.66
C GLU A 391 -23.14 3.06 15.41
N ILE A 392 -23.00 1.74 15.54
CA ILE A 392 -23.91 0.87 16.31
C ILE A 392 -23.84 1.21 17.79
N ALA A 393 -22.64 1.41 18.35
CA ALA A 393 -22.47 1.84 19.73
C ALA A 393 -23.12 3.21 19.97
N TYR A 394 -23.02 4.13 19.02
CA TYR A 394 -23.71 5.42 19.08
C TYR A 394 -25.23 5.27 19.05
N ILE A 395 -25.79 4.43 18.17
CA ILE A 395 -27.24 4.12 18.14
C ILE A 395 -27.71 3.62 19.50
N LEU A 396 -27.00 2.65 20.09
CA LEU A 396 -27.34 2.14 21.42
C LEU A 396 -27.28 3.25 22.48
N SER A 397 -26.29 4.13 22.42
CA SER A 397 -26.18 5.27 23.34
C SER A 397 -27.38 6.23 23.24
N LEU A 398 -27.91 6.46 22.03
CA LEU A 398 -29.12 7.26 21.80
C LEU A 398 -30.35 6.59 22.41
N ILE A 399 -30.52 5.28 22.19
CA ILE A 399 -31.63 4.49 22.75
C ILE A 399 -31.61 4.50 24.28
N LYS A 400 -30.42 4.37 24.89
CA LYS A 400 -30.25 4.44 26.36
C LYS A 400 -30.62 5.81 26.92
N LYS A 401 -30.33 6.90 26.19
CA LYS A 401 -30.57 8.29 26.61
C LYS A 401 -32.05 8.68 26.53
N ASP A 402 -32.77 8.24 25.49
CA ASP A 402 -34.18 8.62 25.27
C ASP A 402 -35.10 7.38 25.19
N LYS A 403 -35.73 7.07 26.33
CA LYS A 403 -36.67 5.95 26.46
C LYS A 403 -37.93 6.07 25.59
N SER A 404 -38.21 7.23 24.99
CA SER A 404 -39.34 7.41 24.07
C SER A 404 -39.10 6.81 22.68
N ILE A 405 -37.86 6.40 22.38
CA ILE A 405 -37.45 5.83 21.09
C ILE A 405 -38.01 4.42 20.87
N LYS A 406 -38.25 3.65 21.95
CA LYS A 406 -38.64 2.22 21.89
C LYS A 406 -39.89 1.91 21.06
N ASP A 407 -40.85 2.83 21.02
CA ASP A 407 -42.14 2.67 20.32
C ASP A 407 -42.14 3.35 18.94
N LYS A 408 -40.99 3.86 18.48
CA LYS A 408 -40.83 4.54 17.21
C LYS A 408 -40.08 3.67 16.22
N LYS A 409 -40.36 3.87 14.94
CA LYS A 409 -39.54 3.35 13.85
C LYS A 409 -38.18 4.06 13.82
N ILE A 410 -37.11 3.27 13.72
CA ILE A 410 -35.74 3.74 13.62
C ILE A 410 -35.17 3.28 12.27
N ASP A 411 -34.77 4.22 11.42
CA ASP A 411 -34.05 3.92 10.19
C ASP A 411 -32.60 4.37 10.31
N CYS A 412 -31.68 3.42 10.34
CA CYS A 412 -30.25 3.62 10.43
C CYS A 412 -29.62 3.53 9.04
N PHE A 413 -28.88 4.57 8.68
CA PHE A 413 -28.16 4.73 7.44
C PHE A 413 -26.67 4.72 7.80
N LEU A 414 -26.01 3.58 7.63
CA LEU A 414 -24.70 3.25 8.21
C LEU A 414 -23.64 3.02 7.13
N LYS A 415 -22.37 2.99 7.51
CA LYS A 415 -21.27 2.63 6.59
C LYS A 415 -21.47 1.24 6.00
N ASP A 416 -21.04 1.09 4.75
CA ASP A 416 -21.21 -0.11 3.94
C ASP A 416 -20.12 -1.15 4.26
N ASP A 417 -20.19 -1.72 5.47
CA ASP A 417 -19.31 -2.79 5.97
C ASP A 417 -20.13 -3.92 6.62
N PHE A 418 -21.13 -4.41 5.86
CA PHE A 418 -22.09 -5.38 6.35
C PHE A 418 -21.58 -6.83 6.35
N GLU A 419 -20.46 -7.12 5.68
CA GLU A 419 -19.93 -8.49 5.56
C GLU A 419 -19.55 -9.09 6.92
N ASN A 420 -19.02 -8.26 7.83
CA ASN A 420 -18.58 -8.68 9.16
C ASN A 420 -19.60 -8.34 10.27
N PHE A 421 -20.79 -7.84 9.90
CA PHE A 421 -21.81 -7.40 10.83
C PHE A 421 -23.03 -8.32 10.86
N ASP A 422 -23.26 -8.95 12.02
CA ASP A 422 -24.47 -9.74 12.25
C ASP A 422 -25.65 -8.81 12.61
N GLU A 423 -26.31 -8.29 11.57
CA GLU A 423 -27.50 -7.45 11.68
C GLU A 423 -28.61 -8.13 12.51
N TYR A 424 -28.79 -9.44 12.34
CA TYR A 424 -29.82 -10.19 13.06
C TYR A 424 -29.55 -10.21 14.56
N LYS A 425 -28.30 -10.45 14.95
CA LYS A 425 -27.87 -10.43 16.36
C LYS A 425 -28.04 -9.06 16.98
N PHE A 426 -27.65 -7.98 16.29
CA PHE A 426 -27.85 -6.62 16.81
C PHE A 426 -29.34 -6.29 17.00
N LYS A 427 -30.18 -6.59 16.01
CA LYS A 427 -31.63 -6.38 16.09
C LYS A 427 -32.26 -7.17 17.25
N ASN A 428 -31.90 -8.43 17.40
CA ASN A 428 -32.37 -9.27 18.49
C ASN A 428 -31.92 -8.76 19.86
N TYR A 429 -30.69 -8.28 19.97
CA TYR A 429 -30.18 -7.68 21.20
C TYR A 429 -30.99 -6.44 21.60
N LEU A 430 -31.22 -5.51 20.66
CA LEU A 430 -32.03 -4.32 20.90
C LEU A 430 -33.48 -4.65 21.26
N ASN A 431 -34.09 -5.63 20.60
CA ASN A 431 -35.46 -6.07 20.89
C ASN A 431 -35.56 -6.71 22.29
N SER A 432 -34.68 -7.66 22.61
CA SER A 432 -34.72 -8.38 23.88
C SER A 432 -34.41 -7.50 25.09
N LYS A 433 -33.42 -6.60 24.99
CA LYS A 433 -32.96 -5.79 26.12
C LYS A 433 -33.63 -4.42 26.23
N TYR A 434 -33.96 -3.80 25.09
CA TYR A 434 -34.50 -2.43 25.02
C TYR A 434 -35.90 -2.34 24.41
N ASN A 435 -36.51 -3.46 24.00
CA ASN A 435 -37.84 -3.53 23.40
C ASN A 435 -38.00 -2.64 22.15
N VAL A 436 -36.92 -2.49 21.37
CA VAL A 436 -36.93 -1.82 20.06
C VAL A 436 -37.29 -2.84 18.99
N LYS A 437 -38.45 -2.68 18.36
CA LYS A 437 -39.02 -3.70 17.43
C LYS A 437 -38.91 -3.34 15.95
N ASP A 438 -38.84 -2.05 15.62
CA ASP A 438 -38.88 -1.56 14.24
C ASP A 438 -37.60 -0.76 13.94
N ILE A 439 -36.53 -1.48 13.59
CA ILE A 439 -35.24 -0.92 13.17
C ILE A 439 -34.84 -1.41 11.78
N GLY A 440 -34.70 -0.47 10.85
CA GLY A 440 -34.15 -0.69 9.52
C GLY A 440 -32.67 -0.30 9.48
N ILE A 441 -31.82 -1.11 8.86
CA ILE A 441 -30.40 -0.80 8.65
C ILE A 441 -30.13 -0.85 7.15
N ARG A 442 -29.54 0.23 6.63
CA ARG A 442 -29.25 0.41 5.20
C ARG A 442 -27.93 1.16 5.04
N PRO A 443 -27.24 1.01 3.89
CA PRO A 443 -26.10 1.85 3.58
C PRO A 443 -26.50 3.34 3.54
N PHE A 444 -25.71 4.23 4.14
CA PHE A 444 -26.00 5.67 4.08
C PHE A 444 -25.89 6.24 2.67
N ASN A 445 -24.98 5.66 1.90
CA ASN A 445 -24.74 6.00 0.51
C ASN A 445 -25.72 5.28 -0.45
N GLU A 446 -26.82 4.68 0.04
CA GLU A 446 -27.80 4.02 -0.83
C GLU A 446 -28.28 4.96 -1.95
N LYS A 447 -28.55 4.40 -3.13
CA LYS A 447 -28.93 5.18 -4.32
C LYS A 447 -30.30 5.84 -4.11
N GLN A 448 -30.35 7.16 -4.23
CA GLN A 448 -31.57 7.93 -4.35
C GLN A 448 -31.76 8.40 -5.79
N LEU A 449 -32.90 8.07 -6.40
CA LEU A 449 -33.26 8.56 -7.73
C LEU A 449 -33.48 10.08 -7.71
N ILE A 450 -32.79 10.79 -8.61
CA ILE A 450 -32.95 12.24 -8.83
C ILE A 450 -33.89 12.51 -9.99
N PHE A 451 -33.67 11.85 -11.13
CA PHE A 451 -34.58 11.84 -12.26
C PHE A 451 -34.44 10.55 -13.05
N GLU A 452 -35.50 10.17 -13.75
CA GLU A 452 -35.51 9.08 -14.73
C GLU A 452 -36.32 9.52 -15.95
N GLU A 453 -35.76 9.35 -17.15
CA GLU A 453 -36.47 9.65 -18.40
C GLU A 453 -36.19 8.62 -19.47
N LYS A 454 -37.20 8.36 -20.31
CA LYS A 454 -37.09 7.52 -21.49
C LYS A 454 -37.36 8.37 -22.73
N TYR A 455 -36.50 8.20 -23.74
CA TYR A 455 -36.61 8.83 -25.03
C TYR A 455 -36.62 7.77 -26.12
N ASP A 456 -37.68 7.74 -26.93
CA ASP A 456 -37.78 6.84 -28.07
C ASP A 456 -37.04 7.44 -29.28
N ILE A 457 -36.39 6.57 -30.06
CA ILE A 457 -35.62 6.92 -31.26
C ILE A 457 -36.34 6.31 -32.48
N PRO A 458 -36.78 7.14 -33.44
CA PRO A 458 -37.49 6.65 -34.61
C PRO A 458 -36.56 5.85 -35.53
N TYR A 459 -37.01 4.67 -35.92
CA TYR A 459 -36.22 3.70 -36.67
C TYR A 459 -35.72 4.23 -38.02
N GLU A 460 -34.41 4.10 -38.29
CA GLU A 460 -33.75 4.64 -39.48
C GLU A 460 -34.36 4.13 -40.80
N VAL A 461 -34.65 2.84 -40.89
CA VAL A 461 -35.24 2.22 -42.10
C VAL A 461 -36.63 2.75 -42.41
N ASP A 462 -37.45 3.02 -41.39
CA ASP A 462 -38.80 3.57 -41.60
C ASP A 462 -38.72 5.01 -42.11
N ARG A 463 -37.76 5.80 -41.62
CA ARG A 463 -37.47 7.15 -42.13
C ARG A 463 -37.00 7.11 -43.58
N PHE A 464 -36.15 6.14 -43.94
CA PHE A 464 -35.74 5.91 -45.34
C PHE A 464 -36.93 5.57 -46.24
N LYS A 465 -37.80 4.64 -45.83
CA LYS A 465 -39.02 4.28 -46.56
C LYS A 465 -39.97 5.46 -46.70
N GLN A 466 -40.11 6.28 -45.65
CA GLN A 466 -40.96 7.47 -45.67
C GLN A 466 -40.53 8.44 -46.78
N VAL A 467 -39.24 8.72 -46.92
CA VAL A 467 -38.73 9.61 -47.99
C VAL A 467 -39.12 9.08 -49.37
N LEU A 468 -39.00 7.77 -49.60
CA LEU A 468 -39.39 7.16 -50.88
C LEU A 468 -40.92 7.15 -51.10
N ASN A 469 -41.70 6.88 -50.06
CA ASN A 469 -43.17 6.94 -50.09
C ASN A 469 -43.71 8.34 -50.40
N GLU A 470 -43.04 9.37 -49.92
CA GLU A 470 -43.47 10.75 -50.15
C GLU A 470 -42.97 11.31 -51.49
N LYS A 471 -41.75 10.97 -51.90
CA LYS A 471 -41.07 11.67 -53.02
C LYS A 471 -40.88 10.81 -54.27
N LEU A 472 -40.71 9.50 -54.14
CA LEU A 472 -40.45 8.60 -55.28
C LEU A 472 -41.73 7.98 -55.81
N PHE A 473 -42.39 7.12 -55.02
CA PHE A 473 -43.48 6.26 -55.49
C PHE A 473 -44.67 7.04 -56.09
N PRO A 474 -45.09 8.20 -55.56
CA PRO A 474 -46.18 8.99 -56.17
C PRO A 474 -45.88 9.52 -57.58
N ASN A 475 -44.59 9.64 -57.94
CA ASN A 475 -44.14 10.28 -59.17
C ASN A 475 -43.62 9.29 -60.22
N LEU A 476 -43.58 8.00 -59.89
CA LEU A 476 -42.98 6.95 -60.72
C LEU A 476 -43.97 6.48 -61.80
N LYS A 477 -43.49 6.30 -63.05
CA LYS A 477 -44.31 5.87 -64.18
C LYS A 477 -43.96 4.44 -64.61
N PRO A 478 -44.89 3.72 -65.25
CA PRO A 478 -44.58 2.43 -65.88
C PRO A 478 -43.41 2.55 -66.85
N GLU A 479 -42.53 1.54 -66.86
CA GLU A 479 -41.30 1.45 -67.66
C GLU A 479 -40.14 2.41 -67.28
N ASP A 480 -40.30 3.25 -66.24
CA ASP A 480 -39.19 4.05 -65.72
C ASP A 480 -38.05 3.14 -65.20
N ASN A 481 -36.80 3.49 -65.49
CA ASN A 481 -35.63 2.80 -64.94
C ASN A 481 -35.17 3.49 -63.65
N VAL A 482 -35.12 2.75 -62.55
CA VAL A 482 -34.82 3.27 -61.21
C VAL A 482 -33.49 2.72 -60.70
N LYS A 483 -32.63 3.60 -60.19
CA LYS A 483 -31.42 3.25 -59.42
C LYS A 483 -31.56 3.81 -58.02
N ILE A 484 -31.43 2.95 -57.01
CA ILE A 484 -31.43 3.36 -55.61
C ILE A 484 -30.04 3.14 -55.03
N PHE A 485 -29.56 4.16 -54.34
CA PHE A 485 -28.41 4.13 -53.47
C PHE A 485 -28.84 4.54 -52.07
N GLY A 486 -28.38 3.81 -51.05
CA GLY A 486 -28.61 4.15 -49.66
C GLY A 486 -27.44 3.79 -48.75
N THR A 487 -27.28 4.55 -47.68
CA THR A 487 -26.46 4.18 -46.52
C THR A 487 -27.34 4.22 -45.28
N LEU A 488 -27.36 3.12 -44.53
CA LEU A 488 -28.14 2.99 -43.29
C LEU A 488 -27.31 2.26 -42.23
N SER A 489 -27.34 2.70 -40.98
CA SER A 489 -26.53 2.10 -39.90
C SER A 489 -27.16 0.81 -39.36
N GLU A 490 -27.41 -0.13 -40.25
CA GLU A 490 -28.15 -1.35 -39.95
C GLU A 490 -27.29 -2.60 -40.11
N GLU A 491 -27.80 -3.74 -39.66
CA GLU A 491 -27.24 -5.06 -39.98
C GLU A 491 -27.44 -5.45 -41.45
N LYS A 492 -26.58 -6.34 -41.97
CA LYS A 492 -26.66 -6.73 -43.39
C LYS A 492 -28.01 -7.35 -43.74
N SER A 493 -28.53 -8.23 -42.88
CA SER A 493 -29.83 -8.87 -43.10
C SER A 493 -30.96 -7.86 -43.20
N VAL A 494 -30.96 -6.84 -42.35
CA VAL A 494 -31.97 -5.77 -42.35
C VAL A 494 -31.90 -4.96 -43.65
N ARG A 495 -30.70 -4.62 -44.11
CA ARG A 495 -30.52 -3.92 -45.40
C ARG A 495 -30.93 -4.78 -46.59
N ASP A 496 -30.65 -6.08 -46.56
CA ASP A 496 -31.07 -7.01 -47.61
C ASP A 496 -32.60 -7.16 -47.68
N ASP A 497 -33.27 -7.26 -46.52
CA ASP A 497 -34.73 -7.26 -46.43
C ASP A 497 -35.33 -5.96 -46.99
N LEU A 498 -34.69 -4.81 -46.72
CA LEU A 498 -35.07 -3.54 -47.31
C LEU A 498 -34.91 -3.54 -48.83
N LYS A 499 -33.80 -4.07 -49.38
CA LYS A 499 -33.61 -4.18 -50.83
C LYS A 499 -34.72 -5.00 -51.49
N LEU A 500 -35.12 -6.12 -50.88
CA LEU A 500 -36.22 -6.96 -51.35
C LEU A 500 -37.55 -6.20 -51.33
N TYR A 501 -37.86 -5.54 -50.22
CA TYR A 501 -39.04 -4.69 -50.09
C TYR A 501 -39.10 -3.61 -51.20
N LEU A 502 -38.00 -2.89 -51.43
CA LEU A 502 -37.95 -1.84 -52.45
C LEU A 502 -38.11 -2.38 -53.87
N LYS A 503 -37.54 -3.56 -54.15
CA LYS A 503 -37.72 -4.25 -55.43
C LYS A 503 -39.20 -4.55 -55.67
N ASP A 504 -39.88 -5.11 -54.67
CA ASP A 504 -41.29 -5.46 -54.77
C ASP A 504 -42.17 -4.20 -54.95
N GLU A 505 -41.91 -3.13 -54.20
CA GLU A 505 -42.65 -1.87 -54.32
C GLU A 505 -42.46 -1.21 -55.70
N ILE A 506 -41.23 -1.20 -56.24
CA ILE A 506 -40.98 -0.65 -57.58
C ILE A 506 -41.70 -1.47 -58.66
N VAL A 507 -41.63 -2.79 -58.59
CA VAL A 507 -42.31 -3.66 -59.58
C VAL A 507 -43.83 -3.45 -59.56
N LYS A 508 -44.43 -3.19 -58.39
CA LYS A 508 -45.88 -2.88 -58.29
C LYS A 508 -46.28 -1.61 -59.05
N THR A 509 -45.38 -0.66 -59.26
CA THR A 509 -45.64 0.55 -60.05
C THR A 509 -45.52 0.34 -61.57
N GLY A 510 -45.01 -0.81 -62.01
CA GLY A 510 -44.69 -1.09 -63.42
C GLY A 510 -43.34 -0.53 -63.89
N ALA A 511 -42.55 0.06 -63.00
CA ALA A 511 -41.18 0.49 -63.28
C ALA A 511 -40.16 -0.67 -63.16
N LYS A 512 -38.94 -0.43 -63.65
CA LYS A 512 -37.82 -1.39 -63.64
C LYS A 512 -36.75 -0.93 -62.65
N LEU A 513 -36.42 -1.77 -61.68
CA LEU A 513 -35.28 -1.56 -60.80
C LEU A 513 -33.99 -2.02 -61.51
N GLU A 514 -33.16 -1.07 -61.92
CA GLU A 514 -31.87 -1.36 -62.56
C GLU A 514 -30.80 -1.72 -61.53
N ASN A 515 -30.74 -0.99 -60.41
CA ASN A 515 -29.81 -1.26 -59.32
C ASN A 515 -30.34 -0.79 -57.96
N CYS A 516 -30.03 -1.51 -56.89
CA CYS A 516 -30.38 -1.17 -55.51
C CYS A 516 -29.21 -1.49 -54.57
N ASP A 517 -28.35 -0.51 -54.37
CA ASP A 517 -27.20 -0.61 -53.48
C ASP A 517 -27.54 0.06 -52.14
N ILE A 518 -27.61 -0.73 -51.07
CA ILE A 518 -27.79 -0.23 -49.71
C ILE A 518 -26.65 -0.78 -48.86
N PHE A 519 -25.78 0.13 -48.41
CA PHE A 519 -24.59 -0.17 -47.63
C PHE A 519 -24.77 0.24 -46.16
N CYS A 520 -23.93 -0.30 -45.29
CA CYS A 520 -23.87 0.11 -43.90
C CYS A 520 -23.34 1.54 -43.79
N ALA A 521 -24.04 2.43 -43.06
CA ALA A 521 -23.56 3.79 -42.80
C ALA A 521 -22.34 3.81 -41.87
N TYR A 522 -22.19 2.82 -41.01
CA TYR A 522 -20.99 2.58 -40.21
C TYR A 522 -19.96 1.80 -41.05
N LYS A 523 -18.71 2.30 -41.12
CA LYS A 523 -17.63 1.75 -41.98
C LYS A 523 -18.06 1.50 -43.44
N GLN A 524 -18.61 2.53 -44.08
CA GLN A 524 -19.16 2.46 -45.46
C GLN A 524 -18.20 1.86 -46.49
N GLY A 525 -16.91 2.13 -46.38
CA GLY A 525 -15.90 1.61 -47.30
C GLY A 525 -15.83 0.08 -47.31
N ILE A 526 -15.92 -0.55 -46.13
CA ILE A 526 -15.94 -2.02 -46.01
C ILE A 526 -17.23 -2.57 -46.63
N SER A 527 -18.39 -2.01 -46.29
CA SER A 527 -19.67 -2.46 -46.82
C SER A 527 -19.74 -2.30 -48.36
N TRP A 528 -19.25 -1.18 -48.90
CA TRP A 528 -19.14 -0.97 -50.34
C TRP A 528 -18.26 -2.00 -51.03
N ILE A 529 -17.06 -2.27 -50.49
CA ILE A 529 -16.14 -3.25 -51.09
C ILE A 529 -16.75 -4.65 -51.01
N MET A 530 -17.13 -5.10 -49.81
CA MET A 530 -17.57 -6.47 -49.57
C MET A 530 -18.92 -6.78 -50.20
N GLU A 531 -19.86 -5.83 -50.24
CA GLU A 531 -21.23 -6.07 -50.71
C GLU A 531 -21.47 -5.54 -52.13
N GLY A 532 -20.69 -4.54 -52.59
CA GLY A 532 -20.89 -3.89 -53.88
C GLY A 532 -19.83 -4.23 -54.92
N VAL A 533 -18.57 -4.39 -54.53
CA VAL A 533 -17.45 -4.65 -55.46
C VAL A 533 -17.16 -6.13 -55.60
N ILE A 534 -16.98 -6.86 -54.49
CA ILE A 534 -16.61 -8.27 -54.47
C ILE A 534 -17.53 -9.14 -55.35
N PRO A 535 -18.88 -8.99 -55.30
CA PRO A 535 -19.76 -9.78 -56.16
C PRO A 535 -19.55 -9.57 -57.67
N LYS A 536 -19.00 -8.43 -58.09
CA LYS A 536 -18.81 -8.06 -59.51
C LYS A 536 -17.47 -8.50 -60.08
N VAL A 537 -16.52 -8.89 -59.23
CA VAL A 537 -15.13 -9.17 -59.64
C VAL A 537 -14.73 -10.63 -59.44
N HIS A 538 -15.64 -11.48 -58.97
CA HIS A 538 -15.36 -12.89 -58.70
C HIS A 538 -14.86 -13.63 -59.96
N ASP A 539 -15.39 -13.31 -61.14
CA ASP A 539 -15.02 -13.99 -62.39
C ASP A 539 -13.64 -13.57 -62.93
N ILE A 540 -13.17 -12.37 -62.58
CA ILE A 540 -11.89 -11.80 -63.05
C ILE A 540 -10.75 -12.01 -62.06
N ILE A 541 -11.02 -12.56 -60.88
CA ILE A 541 -10.02 -12.67 -59.81
C ILE A 541 -8.85 -13.58 -60.20
N LYS A 542 -9.12 -14.62 -60.99
CA LYS A 542 -8.10 -15.55 -61.52
C LYS A 542 -7.07 -14.88 -62.44
N ASP A 543 -7.48 -13.78 -63.08
CA ASP A 543 -6.67 -12.99 -64.01
C ASP A 543 -6.03 -11.78 -63.30
N THR A 544 -6.41 -11.52 -62.04
CA THR A 544 -5.89 -10.42 -61.23
C THR A 544 -4.55 -10.79 -60.60
N ASP A 545 -3.54 -9.93 -60.75
CA ASP A 545 -2.24 -10.04 -60.08
C ASP A 545 -2.09 -9.10 -58.88
N GLU A 546 -2.71 -7.92 -58.92
CA GLU A 546 -2.64 -6.90 -57.87
C GLU A 546 -3.99 -6.19 -57.70
N ILE A 547 -4.34 -5.88 -56.43
CA ILE A 547 -5.48 -5.03 -56.09
C ILE A 547 -4.94 -3.77 -55.41
N VAL A 548 -5.30 -2.60 -55.92
CA VAL A 548 -4.94 -1.30 -55.33
C VAL A 548 -6.19 -0.60 -54.80
N ILE A 549 -6.18 -0.25 -53.52
CA ILE A 549 -7.20 0.53 -52.84
C ILE A 549 -6.62 1.93 -52.57
N LYS A 550 -7.14 2.93 -53.28
CA LYS A 550 -6.82 4.33 -53.05
C LYS A 550 -7.83 4.95 -52.09
N PHE A 551 -7.35 5.75 -51.14
CA PHE A 551 -8.19 6.53 -50.23
C PHE A 551 -7.83 8.01 -50.26
N LYS A 552 -8.83 8.87 -50.11
CA LYS A 552 -8.63 10.31 -49.95
C LYS A 552 -8.24 10.59 -48.49
N PRO A 553 -7.23 11.41 -48.23
CA PRO A 553 -7.03 12.06 -46.94
C PRO A 553 -8.28 12.74 -46.36
N PHE A 554 -8.60 12.54 -45.07
CA PHE A 554 -9.64 13.32 -44.40
C PHE A 554 -9.05 14.64 -43.88
N LEU A 555 -9.03 15.64 -44.75
CA LEU A 555 -8.47 16.96 -44.50
C LEU A 555 -9.52 18.04 -44.70
N LYS A 556 -9.39 19.12 -43.92
CA LYS A 556 -10.17 20.35 -44.13
C LYS A 556 -9.91 20.92 -45.52
N GLU A 557 -10.94 21.50 -46.12
CA GLU A 557 -10.81 22.14 -47.43
C GLU A 557 -9.72 23.23 -47.41
N GLY A 558 -8.75 23.12 -48.32
CA GLY A 558 -7.58 23.99 -48.39
C GLY A 558 -6.35 23.56 -47.57
N LYS A 559 -6.42 22.46 -46.81
CA LYS A 559 -5.26 21.85 -46.13
C LYS A 559 -4.75 20.65 -46.94
N ASP A 560 -3.46 20.69 -47.30
CA ASP A 560 -2.82 19.75 -48.23
C ASP A 560 -1.76 18.85 -47.59
N THR A 561 -1.39 19.13 -46.34
CA THR A 561 -0.39 18.40 -45.52
C THR A 561 -0.98 18.15 -44.14
N TRP A 562 -0.46 17.16 -43.42
CA TRP A 562 -0.92 16.79 -42.09
C TRP A 562 0.22 17.05 -41.08
N ASP A 563 -0.13 17.56 -39.90
CA ASP A 563 0.80 17.88 -38.82
C ASP A 563 0.73 16.81 -37.72
N ASP A 564 1.77 16.67 -36.89
CA ASP A 564 1.84 15.64 -35.83
C ASP A 564 0.71 15.74 -34.77
N ASP A 565 0.05 16.90 -34.66
CA ASP A 565 -1.06 17.17 -33.73
C ASP A 565 -2.46 16.86 -34.30
N ASP A 566 -2.57 16.44 -35.58
CA ASP A 566 -3.86 16.17 -36.21
C ASP A 566 -4.48 14.85 -35.66
N GLY A 567 -5.66 14.96 -35.01
CA GLY A 567 -6.46 13.84 -34.52
C GLY A 567 -6.22 13.38 -33.08
N SER A 568 -5.62 14.23 -32.23
CA SER A 568 -5.62 14.03 -30.78
C SER A 568 -7.01 14.29 -30.19
N VAL A 569 -7.49 13.43 -29.27
CA VAL A 569 -8.61 13.73 -28.36
C VAL A 569 -8.32 15.08 -27.66
N PRO A 570 -9.30 16.00 -27.49
CA PRO A 570 -9.03 17.28 -26.90
C PRO A 570 -8.35 17.14 -25.54
N LYS A 571 -7.11 17.66 -25.43
CA LYS A 571 -6.45 17.87 -24.13
C LYS A 571 -7.13 19.06 -23.47
N ILE A 572 -8.29 18.83 -22.85
CA ILE A 572 -9.05 19.83 -22.09
C ILE A 572 -8.27 20.14 -20.79
N SER A 573 -7.10 20.75 -20.94
CA SER A 573 -6.35 21.40 -19.87
C SER A 573 -6.75 22.88 -19.82
N GLY A 574 -6.56 23.55 -18.69
CA GLY A 574 -7.04 24.92 -18.44
C GLY A 574 -6.50 26.03 -19.36
N ALA A 575 -5.76 25.69 -20.42
CA ALA A 575 -5.21 26.59 -21.42
C ALA A 575 -5.69 26.30 -22.87
N TYR A 576 -6.74 25.49 -23.06
CA TYR A 576 -7.26 25.22 -24.41
C TYR A 576 -7.96 26.47 -24.97
N ALA A 577 -7.40 27.05 -26.03
CA ALA A 577 -8.03 28.16 -26.74
C ALA A 577 -9.21 27.65 -27.57
N ASP A 578 -10.34 28.35 -27.50
CA ASP A 578 -11.51 28.01 -28.32
C ASP A 578 -11.21 28.19 -29.81
N ASP A 579 -11.52 27.16 -30.59
CA ASP A 579 -11.54 27.19 -32.05
C ASP A 579 -12.70 26.34 -32.56
N GLU A 580 -13.82 27.00 -32.85
CA GLU A 580 -15.03 26.38 -33.41
C GLU A 580 -14.77 25.71 -34.78
N ASN A 581 -13.66 26.03 -35.46
CA ASN A 581 -13.34 25.51 -36.78
C ASN A 581 -12.29 24.40 -36.76
N LYS A 582 -11.84 23.97 -35.58
CA LYS A 582 -10.92 22.85 -35.40
C LYS A 582 -11.65 21.52 -35.63
N TRP A 583 -11.02 20.63 -36.39
CA TRP A 583 -11.51 19.26 -36.60
C TRP A 583 -10.76 18.30 -35.67
N PHE A 584 -11.47 17.35 -35.06
CA PHE A 584 -10.88 16.29 -34.23
C PHE A 584 -10.58 15.00 -34.99
N ASP A 585 -11.03 14.91 -36.24
CA ASP A 585 -10.85 13.72 -37.06
C ASP A 585 -9.39 13.52 -37.46
N LEU A 586 -8.97 12.25 -37.42
CA LEU A 586 -7.66 11.87 -37.91
C LEU A 586 -7.58 12.02 -39.43
N PRO A 587 -6.51 12.63 -39.94
CA PRO A 587 -6.02 12.46 -41.29
C PRO A 587 -6.32 11.12 -41.97
N VAL A 588 -5.91 10.06 -41.29
CA VAL A 588 -5.92 8.68 -41.76
C VAL A 588 -7.24 7.97 -41.49
N ARG A 589 -8.28 8.67 -41.05
CA ARG A 589 -9.58 8.09 -40.69
C ARG A 589 -10.12 7.14 -41.74
N TRP A 590 -10.12 7.53 -43.01
CA TRP A 590 -10.68 6.69 -44.07
C TRP A 590 -9.93 5.38 -44.29
N ILE A 591 -8.61 5.32 -44.06
CA ILE A 591 -7.89 4.04 -44.09
C ILE A 591 -8.10 3.24 -42.80
N GLN A 592 -8.27 3.90 -41.64
CA GLN A 592 -8.62 3.22 -40.38
C GLN A 592 -10.01 2.60 -40.42
N GLU A 593 -11.01 3.27 -40.99
CA GLU A 593 -12.36 2.73 -41.16
C GLU A 593 -12.40 1.53 -42.11
N LEU A 594 -11.44 1.42 -43.04
CA LEU A 594 -11.26 0.26 -43.90
C LEU A 594 -10.63 -0.92 -43.17
N TYR A 595 -10.10 -0.79 -41.96
CA TYR A 595 -9.51 -1.93 -41.26
C TYR A 595 -10.59 -2.94 -40.80
N PRO A 596 -10.45 -4.27 -41.04
CA PRO A 596 -9.38 -5.00 -41.77
C PRO A 596 -9.83 -5.55 -43.16
N VAL A 597 -10.18 -4.67 -44.10
CA VAL A 597 -10.79 -5.03 -45.40
C VAL A 597 -9.88 -5.90 -46.26
N ASP A 598 -8.56 -5.73 -46.17
CA ASP A 598 -7.58 -6.54 -46.91
C ASP A 598 -7.64 -8.01 -46.52
N ASP A 599 -7.75 -8.33 -45.22
CA ASP A 599 -7.92 -9.71 -44.76
C ASP A 599 -9.30 -10.27 -45.14
N LEU A 600 -10.36 -9.46 -45.07
CA LEU A 600 -11.70 -9.85 -45.49
C LEU A 600 -11.73 -10.19 -46.98
N MET A 601 -11.16 -9.32 -47.83
CA MET A 601 -11.05 -9.54 -49.26
C MET A 601 -10.17 -10.73 -49.60
N ALA A 602 -8.99 -10.86 -48.97
CA ALA A 602 -8.07 -11.98 -49.19
C ALA A 602 -8.77 -13.32 -48.91
N LYS A 603 -9.55 -13.38 -47.83
CA LYS A 603 -10.35 -14.56 -47.49
C LYS A 603 -11.47 -14.82 -48.49
N GLU A 604 -12.30 -13.82 -48.78
CA GLU A 604 -13.50 -13.98 -49.63
C GLU A 604 -13.16 -14.28 -51.09
N LEU A 605 -12.07 -13.68 -51.61
CA LEU A 605 -11.60 -13.87 -52.98
C LEU A 605 -10.59 -15.02 -53.12
N ASN A 606 -10.19 -15.66 -52.02
CA ASN A 606 -9.05 -16.57 -51.97
C ASN A 606 -7.79 -15.97 -52.64
N PHE A 607 -7.50 -14.71 -52.30
CA PHE A 607 -6.45 -13.90 -52.89
C PHE A 607 -5.31 -13.68 -51.89
N LYS A 608 -4.08 -13.45 -52.38
CA LYS A 608 -2.95 -13.22 -51.48
C LYS A 608 -3.00 -11.80 -50.90
N ARG A 609 -3.01 -11.70 -49.57
CA ARG A 609 -3.09 -10.42 -48.84
C ARG A 609 -1.97 -9.43 -49.22
N ASP A 610 -0.75 -9.93 -49.45
CA ASP A 610 0.42 -9.11 -49.83
C ASP A 610 0.30 -8.45 -51.20
N LYS A 611 -0.67 -8.87 -52.03
CA LYS A 611 -1.01 -8.29 -53.32
C LYS A 611 -2.16 -7.27 -53.25
N ILE A 612 -2.65 -6.97 -52.05
CA ILE A 612 -3.60 -5.87 -51.79
C ILE A 612 -2.79 -4.67 -51.26
N LYS A 613 -2.78 -3.58 -52.01
CA LYS A 613 -1.98 -2.37 -51.72
C LYS A 613 -2.88 -1.18 -51.42
N PHE A 614 -2.45 -0.35 -50.48
CA PHE A 614 -3.10 0.91 -50.16
C PHE A 614 -2.28 2.09 -50.67
N GLU A 615 -2.93 3.02 -51.33
CA GLU A 615 -2.29 4.23 -51.88
C GLU A 615 -3.11 5.49 -51.53
N ILE A 616 -2.44 6.63 -51.45
CA ILE A 616 -3.13 7.93 -51.34
C ILE A 616 -3.73 8.28 -52.71
N MET A 617 -4.96 8.77 -52.70
CA MET A 617 -5.67 9.18 -53.91
C MET A 617 -5.13 10.48 -54.50
N ASP A 618 -5.16 10.60 -55.83
CA ASP A 618 -4.76 11.81 -56.55
C ASP A 618 -5.62 13.02 -56.14
N LYS A 619 -5.02 14.20 -55.98
CA LYS A 619 -5.69 15.40 -55.43
C LYS A 619 -6.93 15.86 -56.21
N GLU A 620 -6.98 15.62 -57.51
CA GLU A 620 -8.10 16.01 -58.38
C GLU A 620 -9.31 15.08 -58.25
N GLU A 621 -9.13 13.90 -57.64
CA GLU A 621 -10.20 12.93 -57.47
C GLU A 621 -11.13 13.31 -56.31
N LYS A 622 -12.43 13.32 -56.60
CA LYS A 622 -13.45 13.75 -55.62
C LYS A 622 -13.93 12.62 -54.71
N SER A 623 -13.84 11.36 -55.16
CA SER A 623 -14.29 10.21 -54.40
C SER A 623 -13.50 10.02 -53.09
N THR A 624 -14.09 9.32 -52.12
CA THR A 624 -13.41 8.95 -50.88
C THR A 624 -12.52 7.73 -51.07
N TYR A 625 -13.00 6.75 -51.84
CA TYR A 625 -12.28 5.51 -52.15
C TYR A 625 -12.29 5.23 -53.65
N LYS A 626 -11.23 4.57 -54.13
CA LYS A 626 -11.16 3.97 -55.46
C LYS A 626 -10.46 2.62 -55.36
N ILE A 627 -11.05 1.58 -55.94
CA ILE A 627 -10.45 0.24 -56.01
C ILE A 627 -10.14 -0.11 -57.46
N ILE A 628 -9.01 -0.78 -57.68
CA ILE A 628 -8.48 -1.14 -59.00
C ILE A 628 -7.95 -2.57 -58.95
N PHE A 629 -8.40 -3.41 -59.87
CA PHE A 629 -7.92 -4.78 -60.08
C PHE A 629 -7.04 -4.77 -61.34
N LYS A 630 -5.80 -5.25 -61.23
CA LYS A 630 -4.83 -5.24 -62.33
C LYS A 630 -4.38 -6.66 -62.69
N ASP A 631 -4.10 -6.91 -63.97
CA ASP A 631 -3.44 -8.14 -64.41
C ASP A 631 -1.90 -8.09 -64.18
N LYS A 632 -1.19 -9.12 -64.66
CA LYS A 632 0.27 -9.25 -64.52
C LYS A 632 1.05 -8.19 -65.30
N GLU A 633 0.49 -7.71 -66.40
CA GLU A 633 1.05 -6.66 -67.25
C GLU A 633 0.74 -5.25 -66.72
N GLY A 634 -0.11 -5.14 -65.69
CA GLY A 634 -0.53 -3.90 -65.06
C GLY A 634 -1.75 -3.24 -65.71
N ASN A 635 -2.45 -3.92 -66.62
CA ASN A 635 -3.69 -3.42 -67.22
C ASN A 635 -4.83 -3.49 -66.20
N ILE A 636 -5.72 -2.51 -66.23
CA ILE A 636 -6.89 -2.45 -65.35
C ILE A 636 -7.98 -3.40 -65.86
N LEU A 637 -8.27 -4.43 -65.08
CA LEU A 637 -9.38 -5.38 -65.33
C LEU A 637 -10.72 -4.83 -64.82
N TYR A 638 -10.69 -4.15 -63.68
CA TYR A 638 -11.88 -3.52 -63.09
C TYR A 638 -11.47 -2.32 -62.24
N SER A 639 -12.31 -1.29 -62.22
CA SER A 639 -12.18 -0.19 -61.27
C SER A 639 -13.54 0.31 -60.83
N SER A 640 -13.64 0.68 -59.55
CA SER A 640 -14.83 1.28 -58.96
C SER A 640 -14.45 2.39 -57.99
N LYS A 641 -15.37 3.32 -57.76
CA LYS A 641 -15.20 4.49 -56.89
C LYS A 641 -16.36 4.60 -55.90
N TYR A 642 -16.10 5.20 -54.75
CA TYR A 642 -17.10 5.43 -53.71
C TYR A 642 -16.87 6.76 -52.98
N GLU A 643 -17.96 7.44 -52.65
CA GLU A 643 -17.96 8.68 -51.88
C GLU A 643 -18.69 8.42 -50.56
N ALA A 644 -17.93 8.38 -49.47
CA ALA A 644 -18.47 8.15 -48.14
C ALA A 644 -19.21 9.39 -47.63
N LYS A 645 -20.38 9.17 -47.04
CA LYS A 645 -21.23 10.23 -46.49
C LYS A 645 -20.97 10.40 -45.00
N TYR A 646 -20.77 11.65 -44.59
CA TYR A 646 -20.60 12.06 -43.21
C TYR A 646 -21.42 13.33 -42.94
N SER A 647 -21.78 13.58 -41.69
CA SER A 647 -22.32 14.86 -41.23
C SER A 647 -21.23 15.68 -40.55
N GLU A 648 -21.45 16.99 -40.34
CA GLU A 648 -20.57 17.84 -39.53
C GLU A 648 -21.36 18.33 -38.33
N ARG A 649 -20.78 18.24 -37.13
CA ARG A 649 -21.39 18.76 -35.89
C ARG A 649 -20.35 19.26 -34.89
N PRO A 650 -20.72 20.14 -33.94
CA PRO A 650 -19.89 20.41 -32.77
C PRO A 650 -19.62 19.12 -31.99
N TYR A 651 -18.43 19.00 -31.40
CA TYR A 651 -18.10 17.90 -30.49
C TYR A 651 -18.99 17.92 -29.24
N LEU A 652 -19.16 19.12 -28.64
CA LEU A 652 -20.09 19.39 -27.55
C LEU A 652 -21.08 20.50 -27.96
N ASN A 653 -22.37 20.19 -28.06
CA ASN A 653 -23.43 21.10 -28.52
C ASN A 653 -23.52 22.40 -27.70
N GLU A 654 -23.21 22.34 -26.39
CA GLU A 654 -23.23 23.54 -25.53
C GLU A 654 -21.91 24.35 -25.61
N TYR A 655 -20.81 23.70 -26.00
CA TYR A 655 -19.45 24.26 -25.97
C TYR A 655 -18.81 24.18 -27.36
N ASN A 656 -19.40 24.86 -28.34
CA ASN A 656 -18.98 24.81 -29.74
C ASN A 656 -17.50 25.19 -29.96
N GLY A 657 -16.93 26.02 -29.08
CA GLY A 657 -15.51 26.42 -29.10
C GLY A 657 -14.52 25.26 -28.96
N ILE A 658 -14.95 24.09 -28.50
CA ILE A 658 -14.08 22.91 -28.39
C ILE A 658 -13.66 22.40 -29.78
N GLY A 659 -14.54 22.48 -30.77
CA GLY A 659 -14.28 22.05 -32.15
C GLY A 659 -15.40 21.16 -32.71
N LYS A 660 -15.11 20.51 -33.83
CA LYS A 660 -16.06 19.74 -34.65
C LYS A 660 -15.63 18.29 -34.86
N VAL A 661 -16.62 17.44 -35.10
CA VAL A 661 -16.48 16.02 -35.47
C VAL A 661 -17.38 15.71 -36.67
N HIS A 662 -17.04 14.63 -37.38
CA HIS A 662 -17.69 14.32 -38.66
C HIS A 662 -18.25 12.89 -38.75
N PRO A 663 -19.19 12.47 -37.88
CA PRO A 663 -19.64 11.07 -37.85
C PRO A 663 -20.22 10.63 -39.21
N SER A 664 -20.08 9.35 -39.51
CA SER A 664 -20.70 8.76 -40.69
C SER A 664 -22.23 8.87 -40.59
N THR A 665 -22.90 9.10 -41.72
CA THR A 665 -24.33 9.40 -41.73
C THR A 665 -25.09 8.57 -42.79
N GLY A 666 -26.39 8.43 -42.59
CA GLY A 666 -27.28 7.80 -43.53
C GLY A 666 -27.61 8.72 -44.71
N TRP A 667 -27.96 8.11 -45.84
CA TRP A 667 -28.21 8.84 -47.08
C TRP A 667 -29.14 8.06 -47.98
N VAL A 668 -29.95 8.78 -48.77
CA VAL A 668 -30.78 8.20 -49.84
C VAL A 668 -30.57 8.98 -51.12
N LYS A 669 -30.24 8.26 -52.19
CA LYS A 669 -30.12 8.83 -53.53
C LYS A 669 -30.85 7.96 -54.53
N VAL A 670 -31.73 8.56 -55.30
CA VAL A 670 -32.52 7.85 -56.32
C VAL A 670 -32.36 8.54 -57.67
N CYS A 671 -32.07 7.75 -58.70
CA CYS A 671 -32.07 8.20 -60.09
C CYS A 671 -33.21 7.52 -60.86
N VAL A 672 -34.01 8.30 -61.58
CA VAL A 672 -35.04 7.81 -62.49
C VAL A 672 -34.66 8.22 -63.91
N ASN A 673 -34.49 7.25 -64.81
CA ASN A 673 -33.99 7.46 -66.17
C ASN A 673 -32.71 8.32 -66.20
N ASP A 674 -31.74 7.94 -65.35
CA ASP A 674 -30.45 8.62 -65.13
C ASP A 674 -30.52 10.07 -64.61
N LYS A 675 -31.69 10.55 -64.19
CA LYS A 675 -31.85 11.83 -63.52
C LYS A 675 -32.01 11.64 -62.02
N VAL A 676 -31.18 12.32 -61.23
CA VAL A 676 -31.29 12.33 -59.77
C VAL A 676 -32.61 13.01 -59.38
N VAL A 677 -33.49 12.29 -58.69
CA VAL A 677 -34.79 12.78 -58.20
C VAL A 677 -34.83 12.91 -56.67
N ILE A 678 -33.98 12.18 -55.96
CA ILE A 678 -33.79 12.26 -54.51
C ILE A 678 -32.28 12.22 -54.24
N ASP A 679 -31.77 13.09 -53.38
CA ASP A 679 -30.40 13.12 -52.88
C ASP A 679 -30.38 13.79 -51.50
N GLU A 680 -30.71 13.02 -50.46
CA GLU A 680 -31.04 13.55 -49.13
C GLU A 680 -30.36 12.75 -48.00
N ARG A 681 -29.99 13.48 -46.93
CA ARG A 681 -29.46 12.90 -45.69
C ARG A 681 -30.56 12.21 -44.90
N ILE A 682 -30.23 11.07 -44.31
CA ILE A 682 -31.01 10.41 -43.26
C ILE A 682 -30.11 10.32 -42.02
N GLU A 683 -30.45 11.02 -40.94
CA GLU A 683 -29.63 10.92 -39.72
C GLU A 683 -29.63 9.49 -39.19
N THR A 684 -28.51 8.94 -38.75
CA THR A 684 -28.52 7.59 -38.14
C THR A 684 -29.18 7.60 -36.77
N ASP A 685 -29.53 6.42 -36.27
CA ASP A 685 -30.11 6.29 -34.93
C ASP A 685 -29.11 6.75 -33.84
N LEU A 686 -27.80 6.54 -34.04
CA LEU A 686 -26.74 7.08 -33.19
C LEU A 686 -26.71 8.62 -33.19
N GLU A 687 -26.88 9.28 -34.34
CA GLU A 687 -26.89 10.74 -34.42
C GLU A 687 -28.07 11.34 -33.65
N LEU A 688 -29.25 10.70 -33.71
CA LEU A 688 -30.42 11.09 -32.93
C LEU A 688 -30.21 10.86 -31.42
N LEU A 689 -29.59 9.73 -31.04
CA LEU A 689 -29.23 9.46 -29.65
C LEU A 689 -28.27 10.51 -29.09
N TRP A 690 -27.27 10.91 -29.88
CA TRP A 690 -26.33 11.97 -29.49
C TRP A 690 -27.02 13.28 -29.14
N ASN A 691 -28.02 13.68 -29.93
CA ASN A 691 -28.79 14.89 -29.68
C ASN A 691 -29.57 14.77 -28.35
N ILE A 692 -30.17 13.61 -28.08
CA ILE A 692 -30.86 13.35 -26.80
C ILE A 692 -29.86 13.41 -25.63
N TYR A 693 -28.71 12.77 -25.77
CA TYR A 693 -27.71 12.70 -24.70
C TYR A 693 -27.17 14.09 -24.33
N GLN A 694 -26.73 14.88 -25.32
CA GLN A 694 -26.15 16.18 -25.05
C GLN A 694 -27.20 17.25 -24.68
N GLU A 695 -28.30 17.33 -25.41
CA GLU A 695 -29.27 18.44 -25.24
C GLU A 695 -30.23 18.24 -24.07
N LYS A 696 -30.46 16.97 -23.67
CA LYS A 696 -31.44 16.63 -22.63
C LYS A 696 -30.78 16.04 -21.40
N ILE A 697 -30.05 14.93 -21.54
CA ILE A 697 -29.53 14.17 -20.39
C ILE A 697 -28.40 14.95 -19.68
N LEU A 698 -27.34 15.32 -20.40
CA LEU A 698 -26.20 16.05 -19.83
C LEU A 698 -26.61 17.42 -19.28
N LYS A 699 -27.53 18.11 -19.96
CA LYS A 699 -28.12 19.37 -19.46
C LYS A 699 -28.79 19.20 -18.10
N LYS A 700 -29.56 18.12 -17.90
CA LYS A 700 -30.19 17.83 -16.59
C LYS A 700 -29.19 17.47 -15.51
N CYS A 701 -28.13 16.74 -15.86
CA CYS A 701 -27.03 16.49 -14.93
C CYS A 701 -26.38 17.80 -14.50
N LYS A 702 -26.08 18.71 -15.44
CA LYS A 702 -25.55 20.04 -15.15
C LYS A 702 -26.47 20.84 -14.23
N ASP A 703 -27.78 20.90 -14.54
CA ASP A 703 -28.76 21.61 -13.72
C ASP A 703 -28.82 21.06 -12.29
N TYR A 704 -28.76 19.74 -12.12
CA TYR A 704 -28.67 19.09 -10.82
C TYR A 704 -27.39 19.48 -10.07
N ILE A 705 -26.23 19.44 -10.73
CA ILE A 705 -24.94 19.79 -10.12
C ILE A 705 -24.93 21.24 -9.66
N LEU A 706 -25.39 22.18 -10.51
CA LEU A 706 -25.50 23.59 -10.14
C LEU A 706 -26.42 23.78 -8.93
N LYS A 707 -27.56 23.08 -8.89
CA LYS A 707 -28.48 23.14 -7.75
C LYS A 707 -27.85 22.55 -6.46
N LYS A 708 -27.17 21.41 -6.54
CA LYS A 708 -26.54 20.73 -5.39
C LYS A 708 -25.39 21.55 -4.80
N THR A 709 -24.71 22.34 -5.63
CA THR A 709 -23.47 23.03 -5.26
C THR A 709 -23.64 24.53 -5.03
N ASP A 710 -24.88 25.02 -4.95
CA ASP A 710 -25.24 26.44 -4.85
C ASP A 710 -24.57 27.30 -5.95
N GLY A 711 -24.54 26.75 -7.18
CA GLY A 711 -23.93 27.36 -8.35
C GLY A 711 -22.41 27.32 -8.39
N LYS A 712 -21.75 26.64 -7.43
CA LYS A 712 -20.29 26.55 -7.33
C LYS A 712 -19.79 25.10 -7.28
N PRO A 713 -19.72 24.41 -8.43
CA PRO A 713 -19.24 23.04 -8.53
C PRO A 713 -17.70 22.98 -8.48
N LEU A 714 -17.14 22.96 -7.29
CA LEU A 714 -15.69 22.86 -7.06
C LEU A 714 -15.23 21.39 -7.10
N SER A 715 -13.95 21.16 -7.41
CA SER A 715 -13.34 19.82 -7.41
C SER A 715 -13.43 19.16 -6.03
N SER A 716 -13.34 19.95 -4.95
CA SER A 716 -13.50 19.45 -3.56
C SER A 716 -14.91 18.98 -3.20
N LYS A 717 -15.90 19.17 -4.09
CA LYS A 717 -17.28 18.71 -3.92
C LYS A 717 -17.61 17.50 -4.80
N GLN A 718 -16.63 16.97 -5.53
CA GLN A 718 -16.77 15.75 -6.31
C GLN A 718 -16.73 14.52 -5.38
N PRO A 719 -17.42 13.42 -5.71
CA PRO A 719 -18.34 13.27 -6.85
C PRO A 719 -19.69 13.97 -6.63
N PHE A 720 -20.29 14.49 -7.71
CA PHE A 720 -21.55 15.22 -7.59
C PHE A 720 -22.78 14.31 -7.56
N PHE A 721 -22.73 13.18 -8.25
CA PHE A 721 -23.76 12.14 -8.26
C PHE A 721 -23.12 10.78 -8.06
N LYS A 722 -23.92 9.79 -7.62
CA LYS A 722 -23.44 8.42 -7.43
C LYS A 722 -23.39 7.67 -8.75
N GLU A 723 -24.42 7.83 -9.60
CA GLU A 723 -24.51 7.14 -10.88
C GLU A 723 -25.38 7.90 -11.89
N LEU A 724 -24.95 7.99 -13.15
CA LEU A 724 -25.75 8.30 -14.32
C LEU A 724 -25.85 7.02 -15.15
N ARG A 725 -26.96 6.29 -15.03
CA ARG A 725 -27.21 5.05 -15.78
C ARG A 725 -27.96 5.37 -17.07
N MET A 726 -27.54 4.78 -18.18
CA MET A 726 -28.18 4.96 -19.49
C MET A 726 -28.42 3.59 -20.13
N ASP A 727 -29.64 3.06 -20.02
CA ASP A 727 -30.05 1.83 -20.70
C ASP A 727 -30.48 2.16 -22.14
N VAL A 728 -29.71 1.71 -23.12
CA VAL A 728 -29.89 1.97 -24.55
C VAL A 728 -30.29 0.67 -25.27
N SER A 729 -31.22 0.77 -26.21
CA SER A 729 -31.54 -0.30 -27.15
C SER A 729 -31.63 0.29 -28.57
N LEU A 730 -30.88 -0.26 -29.53
CA LEU A 730 -30.79 0.26 -30.90
C LEU A 730 -30.64 -0.89 -31.93
N SER A 731 -31.08 -0.63 -33.16
CA SER A 731 -30.82 -1.48 -34.33
C SER A 731 -29.58 -0.97 -35.05
N GLU A 732 -28.44 -1.63 -34.84
CA GLU A 732 -27.13 -1.17 -35.30
C GLU A 732 -26.23 -2.37 -35.67
N PRO A 733 -25.21 -2.21 -36.55
CA PRO A 733 -24.26 -3.25 -36.90
C PRO A 733 -23.43 -3.67 -35.69
N ASP A 734 -23.45 -4.96 -35.38
CA ASP A 734 -22.76 -5.52 -34.22
C ASP A 734 -22.51 -7.02 -34.41
N PHE A 735 -21.43 -7.38 -35.11
CA PHE A 735 -21.15 -8.75 -35.55
C PHE A 735 -19.66 -9.07 -35.62
N ASP A 736 -19.32 -10.32 -35.32
CA ASP A 736 -17.95 -10.83 -35.38
C ASP A 736 -17.49 -11.01 -36.83
N LEU A 737 -16.23 -10.65 -37.09
CA LEU A 737 -15.60 -10.85 -38.37
C LEU A 737 -15.03 -12.27 -38.50
N PRO A 738 -15.02 -12.84 -39.72
CA PRO A 738 -14.48 -14.18 -39.96
C PRO A 738 -12.94 -14.21 -39.93
N VAL A 739 -12.28 -13.12 -39.55
CA VAL A 739 -10.83 -12.93 -39.52
C VAL A 739 -10.44 -12.26 -38.21
N ARG A 740 -9.23 -12.57 -37.71
CA ARG A 740 -8.57 -11.89 -36.58
C ARG A 740 -9.30 -11.90 -35.23
N GLN A 741 -10.46 -12.54 -35.12
CA GLN A 741 -11.35 -12.41 -33.95
C GLN A 741 -11.77 -10.94 -33.71
N ASP A 742 -11.72 -10.12 -34.76
CA ASP A 742 -12.17 -8.73 -34.74
C ASP A 742 -13.70 -8.67 -34.84
N ARG A 743 -14.29 -7.52 -34.49
CA ARG A 743 -15.73 -7.25 -34.56
C ARG A 743 -16.00 -5.93 -35.27
N ILE A 744 -17.14 -5.83 -35.95
CA ILE A 744 -17.71 -4.54 -36.35
C ILE A 744 -18.88 -4.26 -35.42
N SER A 745 -18.73 -3.28 -34.53
CA SER A 745 -19.76 -2.86 -33.59
C SER A 745 -19.78 -1.34 -33.47
N SER A 746 -20.85 -0.71 -33.98
CA SER A 746 -21.09 0.71 -33.71
C SER A 746 -21.60 0.93 -32.28
N LEU A 747 -22.16 -0.12 -31.65
CA LEU A 747 -22.62 -0.11 -30.27
C LEU A 747 -21.46 -0.06 -29.25
N ASP A 748 -20.36 -0.78 -29.51
CA ASP A 748 -19.17 -0.71 -28.67
C ASP A 748 -18.53 0.69 -28.72
N ALA A 749 -18.44 1.27 -29.93
CA ALA A 749 -18.00 2.65 -30.11
C ALA A 749 -18.89 3.65 -29.34
N LEU A 750 -20.22 3.46 -29.42
CA LEU A 750 -21.17 4.29 -28.67
C LEU A 750 -20.98 4.17 -27.14
N HIS A 751 -20.66 2.99 -26.62
CA HIS A 751 -20.42 2.79 -25.19
C HIS A 751 -19.26 3.67 -24.70
N GLU A 752 -18.13 3.62 -25.39
CA GLU A 752 -16.96 4.45 -25.08
C GLU A 752 -17.29 5.94 -25.22
N ASP A 753 -17.96 6.32 -26.31
CA ASP A 753 -18.24 7.71 -26.55
C ASP A 753 -19.18 8.31 -25.48
N LEU A 754 -20.25 7.60 -25.07
CA LEU A 754 -21.16 8.06 -24.01
C LEU A 754 -20.42 8.31 -22.69
N TYR A 755 -19.39 7.52 -22.39
CA TYR A 755 -18.57 7.72 -21.21
C TYR A 755 -17.63 8.93 -21.37
N PHE A 756 -16.78 8.93 -22.42
CA PHE A 756 -15.72 9.93 -22.58
C PHE A 756 -16.27 11.33 -22.94
N VAL A 757 -17.28 11.40 -23.82
CA VAL A 757 -17.93 12.69 -24.15
C VAL A 757 -18.65 13.25 -22.92
N GLY A 758 -19.25 12.38 -22.09
CA GLY A 758 -19.81 12.77 -20.80
C GLY A 758 -18.77 13.39 -19.87
N LEU A 759 -17.61 12.76 -19.72
CA LEU A 759 -16.50 13.30 -18.93
C LEU A 759 -16.00 14.64 -19.48
N ASP A 760 -15.82 14.75 -20.80
CA ASP A 760 -15.35 15.98 -21.44
C ASP A 760 -16.36 17.13 -21.29
N PHE A 761 -17.66 16.81 -21.31
CA PHE A 761 -18.70 17.77 -20.98
C PHE A 761 -18.55 18.30 -19.55
N PHE A 762 -18.36 17.43 -18.54
CA PHE A 762 -18.22 17.88 -17.15
C PHE A 762 -16.92 18.64 -16.90
N LYS A 763 -15.80 18.23 -17.51
CA LYS A 763 -14.53 18.98 -17.47
C LYS A 763 -14.71 20.38 -18.04
N THR A 764 -15.31 20.49 -19.21
CA THR A 764 -15.57 21.78 -19.88
C THR A 764 -16.52 22.64 -19.04
N PHE A 765 -17.60 22.06 -18.53
CA PHE A 765 -18.54 22.72 -17.64
C PHE A 765 -17.86 23.32 -16.41
N GLY A 766 -16.98 22.56 -15.75
CA GLY A 766 -16.17 23.03 -14.63
C GLY A 766 -15.27 24.20 -14.98
N GLN A 767 -14.50 24.07 -16.07
CA GLN A 767 -13.57 25.09 -16.51
C GLN A 767 -14.30 26.40 -16.84
N ARG A 768 -15.46 26.33 -17.50
CA ARG A 768 -16.25 27.52 -17.87
C ARG A 768 -17.01 28.13 -16.70
N THR A 769 -17.32 27.36 -15.66
CA THR A 769 -18.13 27.85 -14.52
C THR A 769 -17.27 28.34 -13.35
N VAL A 770 -16.20 27.61 -13.00
CA VAL A 770 -15.37 27.90 -11.82
C VAL A 770 -13.86 27.90 -12.11
N GLY A 771 -13.43 27.64 -13.35
CA GLY A 771 -12.01 27.58 -13.72
C GLY A 771 -11.30 26.31 -13.28
N GLU A 772 -12.02 25.28 -12.85
CA GLU A 772 -11.48 23.99 -12.41
C GLU A 772 -11.90 22.86 -13.35
N SER A 773 -11.02 21.90 -13.60
CA SER A 773 -11.35 20.72 -14.42
C SER A 773 -12.07 19.66 -13.57
N LEU A 774 -13.37 19.53 -13.73
CA LEU A 774 -14.18 18.56 -12.99
C LEU A 774 -14.07 17.16 -13.60
N GLN A 775 -13.10 16.37 -13.13
CA GLN A 775 -12.77 15.06 -13.70
C GLN A 775 -13.57 13.89 -13.08
N GLU A 776 -14.10 14.08 -11.87
CA GLU A 776 -14.78 13.04 -11.11
C GLU A 776 -16.29 13.36 -10.89
N PRO A 777 -17.12 13.51 -11.94
CA PRO A 777 -18.52 13.93 -11.77
C PRO A 777 -19.38 12.90 -11.01
N GLY A 778 -19.01 11.63 -11.06
CA GLY A 778 -19.77 10.46 -10.59
C GLY A 778 -19.69 9.33 -11.62
N LEU A 779 -20.18 8.13 -11.29
CA LEU A 779 -20.17 6.99 -12.22
C LEU A 779 -21.08 7.26 -13.42
N ILE A 780 -20.54 7.21 -14.64
CA ILE A 780 -21.33 7.24 -15.88
C ILE A 780 -21.40 5.79 -16.39
N LEU A 781 -22.60 5.23 -16.48
CA LEU A 781 -22.83 3.82 -16.77
C LEU A 781 -23.76 3.64 -17.99
N PRO A 782 -23.21 3.60 -19.21
CA PRO A 782 -23.95 3.16 -20.39
C PRO A 782 -24.20 1.65 -20.32
N VAL A 783 -25.42 1.21 -20.65
CA VAL A 783 -25.81 -0.20 -20.75
C VAL A 783 -26.47 -0.37 -22.11
N ILE A 784 -25.75 -0.92 -23.08
CA ILE A 784 -26.17 -0.94 -24.48
C ILE A 784 -26.65 -2.34 -24.87
N ASN A 785 -27.83 -2.39 -25.49
CA ASN A 785 -28.45 -3.61 -26.01
C ASN A 785 -28.69 -3.47 -27.51
N LYS A 786 -28.51 -4.57 -28.23
CA LYS A 786 -28.81 -4.66 -29.66
C LYS A 786 -30.21 -5.21 -29.89
N GLU A 787 -31.01 -4.50 -30.68
CA GLU A 787 -32.32 -4.97 -31.17
C GLU A 787 -32.49 -4.69 -32.66
N ASN A 788 -32.21 -5.69 -33.49
CA ASN A 788 -32.35 -5.55 -34.95
C ASN A 788 -33.80 -5.29 -35.39
N GLY A 789 -33.96 -4.40 -36.37
CA GLY A 789 -35.20 -4.28 -37.12
C GLY A 789 -36.29 -3.45 -36.45
N LYS A 790 -35.96 -2.65 -35.42
CA LYS A 790 -36.96 -2.00 -34.56
C LYS A 790 -36.55 -0.58 -34.14
N PRO A 791 -37.51 0.29 -33.80
CA PRO A 791 -37.24 1.57 -33.15
C PRO A 791 -36.45 1.39 -31.86
N GLY A 792 -35.46 2.27 -31.65
CA GLY A 792 -34.62 2.26 -30.46
C GLY A 792 -35.14 3.13 -29.33
N TYR A 793 -34.43 3.15 -28.21
CA TYR A 793 -34.64 4.09 -27.11
C TYR A 793 -33.38 4.30 -26.27
N ILE A 794 -33.36 5.38 -25.51
CA ILE A 794 -32.45 5.60 -24.38
C ILE A 794 -33.25 5.91 -23.12
N LYS A 795 -32.99 5.19 -22.04
CA LYS A 795 -33.54 5.43 -20.71
C LYS A 795 -32.42 5.88 -19.78
N ALA A 796 -32.46 7.13 -19.33
CA ALA A 796 -31.44 7.72 -18.47
C ALA A 796 -31.95 7.97 -17.05
N GLY A 797 -31.21 7.49 -16.05
CA GLY A 797 -31.47 7.70 -14.63
C GLY A 797 -30.26 8.30 -13.93
N LEU A 798 -30.46 9.41 -13.22
CA LEU A 798 -29.44 10.01 -12.35
C LEU A 798 -29.74 9.66 -10.90
N TYR A 799 -28.74 9.15 -10.20
CA TYR A 799 -28.81 8.72 -8.81
C TYR A 799 -27.75 9.45 -7.98
N ALA A 800 -28.14 9.86 -6.77
CA ALA A 800 -27.24 10.45 -5.80
C ALA A 800 -27.15 9.57 -4.55
N GLU A 801 -26.17 9.83 -3.71
CA GLU A 801 -26.19 9.33 -2.34
C GLU A 801 -27.35 9.95 -1.58
N LYS A 802 -28.10 9.11 -0.86
CA LYS A 802 -29.21 9.57 -0.05
C LYS A 802 -28.76 10.49 1.09
N TYR A 803 -27.62 10.17 1.70
CA TYR A 803 -26.97 10.98 2.71
C TYR A 803 -25.46 11.08 2.43
N ASP A 804 -24.88 12.19 2.86
CA ASP A 804 -23.45 12.53 2.79
C ASP A 804 -22.62 11.87 3.89
N ARG A 805 -23.27 11.40 4.96
CA ARG A 805 -22.65 10.72 6.10
C ARG A 805 -23.67 9.83 6.84
N PRO A 806 -23.18 8.92 7.71
CA PRO A 806 -24.02 8.06 8.53
C PRO A 806 -25.04 8.84 9.36
N LYS A 807 -26.27 8.32 9.42
CA LYS A 807 -27.44 9.03 9.92
C LYS A 807 -28.45 8.09 10.56
N VAL A 808 -29.08 8.54 11.62
CA VAL A 808 -30.18 7.83 12.29
C VAL A 808 -31.44 8.66 12.18
N VAL A 809 -32.53 8.06 11.69
CA VAL A 809 -33.84 8.70 11.57
C VAL A 809 -34.80 8.03 12.57
N ILE A 810 -35.34 8.82 13.49
CA ILE A 810 -36.27 8.36 14.54
C ILE A 810 -37.58 9.14 14.41
N GLY A 811 -38.62 8.49 13.89
CA GLY A 811 -39.82 9.21 13.45
C GLY A 811 -39.47 10.28 12.41
N GLU A 812 -39.73 11.56 12.72
CA GLU A 812 -39.38 12.70 11.84
C GLU A 812 -37.98 13.29 12.12
N LYS A 813 -37.36 12.92 13.26
CA LYS A 813 -36.08 13.50 13.69
C LYS A 813 -34.92 12.81 12.98
N LYS A 814 -34.08 13.60 12.30
CA LYS A 814 -32.83 13.14 11.68
C LYS A 814 -31.66 13.52 12.58
N ILE A 815 -30.80 12.56 12.92
CA ILE A 815 -29.65 12.72 13.80
C ILE A 815 -28.41 12.26 13.05
N ASP A 816 -27.44 13.15 12.87
CA ASP A 816 -26.15 12.77 12.33
C ASP A 816 -25.33 11.99 13.38
N ILE A 817 -24.57 11.00 12.92
CA ILE A 817 -23.57 10.35 13.77
C ILE A 817 -22.35 11.26 13.78
N ASN A 818 -22.11 11.94 14.90
CA ASN A 818 -21.04 12.92 15.03
C ASN A 818 -19.68 12.25 15.27
N GLU A 819 -18.65 12.84 14.66
CA GLU A 819 -17.26 12.63 15.01
C GLU A 819 -16.98 13.19 16.40
N ALA A 820 -16.30 12.40 17.23
CA ALA A 820 -15.92 12.80 18.59
C ALA A 820 -14.43 12.50 18.81
N LEU A 821 -13.66 13.56 19.04
CA LEU A 821 -12.22 13.46 19.29
C LEU A 821 -11.96 12.81 20.65
N SER A 822 -11.21 11.71 20.65
CA SER A 822 -10.68 11.06 21.84
C SER A 822 -9.19 10.78 21.64
N ASP A 823 -8.43 10.85 22.74
CA ASP A 823 -7.07 10.36 22.77
C ASP A 823 -7.00 9.10 23.62
N ILE A 824 -6.29 8.11 23.10
CA ILE A 824 -6.22 6.78 23.68
C ILE A 824 -4.75 6.42 23.86
N SER A 825 -4.41 5.93 25.04
CA SER A 825 -3.05 5.46 25.37
C SER A 825 -3.09 4.23 26.25
N ILE A 826 -2.07 3.39 26.22
CA ILE A 826 -1.97 2.21 27.09
C ILE A 826 -1.04 2.53 28.26
N SER A 827 -1.55 2.40 29.48
CA SER A 827 -0.85 2.79 30.71
C SER A 827 -0.26 1.62 31.47
N LYS A 828 -0.86 0.43 31.38
CA LYS A 828 -0.43 -0.76 32.11
C LYS A 828 -0.80 -2.04 31.38
N ILE A 829 0.06 -3.05 31.45
CA ILE A 829 -0.26 -4.43 31.04
C ILE A 829 0.14 -5.38 32.16
N VAL A 830 -0.74 -6.33 32.47
CA VAL A 830 -0.57 -7.37 33.49
C VAL A 830 -0.46 -8.71 32.81
N PHE A 831 0.52 -9.51 33.23
CA PHE A 831 0.83 -10.82 32.68
C PHE A 831 0.76 -11.88 33.76
N ASN A 832 0.22 -13.03 33.39
CA ASN A 832 0.33 -14.26 34.16
C ASN A 832 1.35 -15.21 33.49
N ASP A 833 1.52 -16.42 34.02
CA ASP A 833 2.52 -17.41 33.55
C ASP A 833 2.37 -17.84 32.08
N LYS A 834 1.27 -17.49 31.39
CA LYS A 834 0.98 -17.98 30.03
C LYS A 834 0.46 -16.93 29.05
N THR A 835 -0.26 -15.90 29.51
CA THR A 835 -0.97 -14.93 28.66
C THR A 835 -1.04 -13.55 29.32
N ILE A 836 -1.52 -12.55 28.56
CA ILE A 836 -1.89 -11.25 29.10
C ILE A 836 -3.18 -11.42 29.92
N GLU A 837 -3.16 -10.99 31.17
CA GLU A 837 -4.33 -10.99 32.06
C GLU A 837 -5.16 -9.73 31.80
N GLU A 838 -4.55 -8.55 31.95
CA GLU A 838 -5.25 -7.26 31.87
C GLU A 838 -4.49 -6.23 31.04
N ILE A 839 -5.21 -5.48 30.20
CA ILE A 839 -4.68 -4.28 29.51
C ILE A 839 -5.41 -3.04 30.03
N TYR A 840 -4.68 -2.03 30.48
CA TYR A 840 -5.25 -0.76 30.93
C TYR A 840 -5.12 0.29 29.84
N VAL A 841 -6.26 0.74 29.33
CA VAL A 841 -6.40 1.74 28.27
C VAL A 841 -6.93 3.02 28.88
N ASN A 842 -6.18 4.11 28.79
CA ASN A 842 -6.68 5.43 29.14
C ASN A 842 -7.44 6.01 27.95
N VAL A 843 -8.65 6.53 28.18
CA VAL A 843 -9.49 7.19 27.17
C VAL A 843 -9.76 8.62 27.63
N GLU A 844 -9.10 9.61 27.02
CA GLU A 844 -9.32 11.02 27.31
C GLU A 844 -10.52 11.54 26.53
N THR A 845 -11.48 12.12 27.27
CA THR A 845 -12.76 12.59 26.74
C THR A 845 -12.81 14.10 26.59
N TYR A 846 -11.87 14.85 27.18
CA TYR A 846 -11.87 16.32 27.21
C TYR A 846 -13.21 16.92 27.70
N GLY A 847 -13.92 16.20 28.57
CA GLY A 847 -15.25 16.58 29.06
C GLY A 847 -16.44 16.24 28.15
N ASN A 848 -16.21 15.59 26.99
CA ASN A 848 -17.29 15.18 26.10
C ASN A 848 -17.96 13.88 26.60
N ILE A 849 -19.13 14.06 27.24
CA ILE A 849 -19.94 12.95 27.78
C ILE A 849 -20.42 11.96 26.70
N GLU A 850 -20.50 12.37 25.43
CA GLU A 850 -20.92 11.47 24.35
C GLU A 850 -19.92 10.34 24.11
N ILE A 851 -18.62 10.61 24.30
CA ILE A 851 -17.55 9.60 24.17
C ILE A 851 -17.72 8.53 25.27
N LEU A 852 -17.97 8.96 26.52
CA LEU A 852 -18.23 8.03 27.62
C LEU A 852 -19.47 7.16 27.34
N ASN A 853 -20.58 7.77 26.92
CA ASN A 853 -21.82 7.02 26.62
C ASN A 853 -21.63 6.03 25.46
N ARG A 854 -20.83 6.42 24.45
CA ARG A 854 -20.50 5.58 23.30
C ARG A 854 -19.59 4.42 23.73
N LEU A 855 -18.58 4.67 24.55
CA LEU A 855 -17.69 3.63 25.11
C LEU A 855 -18.46 2.62 25.97
N GLU A 856 -19.34 3.08 26.87
CA GLU A 856 -20.19 2.18 27.67
C GLU A 856 -21.08 1.30 26.79
N SER A 857 -21.61 1.86 25.70
CA SER A 857 -22.44 1.12 24.74
C SER A 857 -21.61 0.16 23.90
N TYR A 858 -20.37 0.53 23.55
CA TYR A 858 -19.42 -0.32 22.83
C TYR A 858 -19.05 -1.55 23.68
N ILE A 859 -18.65 -1.35 24.94
CA ILE A 859 -18.31 -2.44 25.87
C ILE A 859 -19.50 -3.37 26.03
N GLU A 860 -20.69 -2.82 26.27
CA GLU A 860 -21.92 -3.60 26.44
C GLU A 860 -22.24 -4.46 25.21
N LEU A 861 -22.09 -3.92 24.00
CA LEU A 861 -22.30 -4.69 22.76
C LEU A 861 -21.24 -5.78 22.59
N ALA A 862 -19.98 -5.48 22.93
CA ALA A 862 -18.87 -6.43 22.83
C ALA A 862 -19.03 -7.61 23.80
N GLU A 863 -19.41 -7.37 25.06
CA GLU A 863 -19.68 -8.42 26.06
C GLU A 863 -20.81 -9.37 25.65
N ASN A 864 -21.80 -8.84 24.90
CA ASN A 864 -22.90 -9.64 24.37
C ASN A 864 -22.57 -10.25 22.99
N GLY A 865 -21.32 -10.09 22.54
CA GLY A 865 -20.78 -10.58 21.27
C GLY A 865 -21.45 -9.97 20.03
N VAL A 866 -22.15 -8.85 20.17
CA VAL A 866 -22.85 -8.18 19.06
C VAL A 866 -21.85 -7.51 18.12
N ILE A 867 -20.75 -7.01 18.68
CA ILE A 867 -19.60 -6.47 17.96
C ILE A 867 -18.33 -7.17 18.46
N SER A 868 -17.25 -7.12 17.69
CA SER A 868 -15.93 -7.64 18.07
C SER A 868 -14.90 -6.51 18.19
N MET A 869 -13.96 -6.66 19.12
CA MET A 869 -12.82 -5.76 19.26
C MET A 869 -11.64 -6.37 18.47
N ALA A 870 -11.08 -5.61 17.53
CA ALA A 870 -9.91 -6.00 16.71
C ALA A 870 -9.99 -7.42 16.11
N ASN A 871 -11.05 -7.71 15.34
CA ASN A 871 -11.29 -8.98 14.64
C ASN A 871 -11.25 -10.25 15.53
N GLY A 872 -11.34 -10.12 16.86
CA GLY A 872 -11.39 -11.26 17.78
C GLY A 872 -10.03 -11.91 18.10
N TYR A 873 -8.91 -11.26 17.77
CA TYR A 873 -7.55 -11.80 17.95
C TYR A 873 -6.79 -11.21 19.15
N ILE A 874 -7.49 -10.63 20.13
CA ILE A 874 -6.87 -10.10 21.34
C ILE A 874 -6.68 -11.24 22.35
N GLU A 875 -5.44 -11.61 22.61
CA GLU A 875 -5.06 -12.60 23.64
C GLU A 875 -4.91 -11.95 25.02
N ALA A 876 -6.01 -11.42 25.56
CA ALA A 876 -6.07 -10.90 26.93
C ALA A 876 -7.34 -11.41 27.64
N GLU A 877 -7.33 -11.50 28.97
CA GLU A 877 -8.53 -11.89 29.74
C GLU A 877 -9.50 -10.71 29.92
N SER A 878 -8.99 -9.50 30.16
CA SER A 878 -9.81 -8.28 30.19
C SER A 878 -9.09 -7.02 29.72
N ILE A 879 -9.87 -6.03 29.29
CA ILE A 879 -9.41 -4.66 29.02
C ILE A 879 -10.11 -3.71 29.98
N LYS A 880 -9.32 -2.95 30.74
CA LYS A 880 -9.80 -1.93 31.67
C LYS A 880 -9.62 -0.54 31.05
N PHE A 881 -10.72 0.19 30.89
CA PHE A 881 -10.73 1.54 30.34
C PHE A 881 -10.77 2.57 31.46
N ASN A 882 -9.68 3.28 31.67
CA ASN A 882 -9.63 4.45 32.54
C ASN A 882 -10.11 5.68 31.77
N VAL A 883 -11.34 6.10 32.00
CA VAL A 883 -11.91 7.27 31.34
C VAL A 883 -11.44 8.52 32.05
N LEU A 884 -10.74 9.38 31.31
CA LEU A 884 -10.19 10.65 31.79
C LEU A 884 -10.99 11.83 31.23
N SER A 885 -11.03 12.92 32.00
CA SER A 885 -11.55 14.21 31.57
C SER A 885 -10.57 15.29 32.00
N ASN A 886 -9.92 15.91 31.02
CA ASN A 886 -8.84 16.88 31.21
C ASN A 886 -7.75 16.35 32.16
N GLY A 887 -7.32 15.10 31.94
CA GLY A 887 -6.31 14.40 32.73
C GLY A 887 -6.80 13.79 34.04
N ASN A 888 -8.02 14.09 34.49
CA ASN A 888 -8.55 13.55 35.75
C ASN A 888 -9.36 12.28 35.52
N MET A 889 -9.11 11.23 36.29
CA MET A 889 -9.86 10.00 36.22
C MET A 889 -11.31 10.21 36.65
N VAL A 890 -12.25 9.90 35.76
CA VAL A 890 -13.70 10.03 35.98
C VAL A 890 -14.32 8.69 36.37
N LYS A 891 -13.95 7.64 35.64
CA LYS A 891 -14.56 6.31 35.78
C LYS A 891 -13.63 5.24 35.20
N THR A 892 -13.64 4.04 35.78
CA THR A 892 -13.06 2.85 35.15
C THR A 892 -14.18 1.93 34.66
N LEU A 893 -14.05 1.46 33.42
CA LEU A 893 -14.92 0.46 32.80
C LEU A 893 -14.07 -0.78 32.51
N GLU A 894 -14.71 -1.93 32.37
CA GLU A 894 -14.03 -3.19 32.11
C GLU A 894 -14.78 -3.95 31.01
N LEU A 895 -14.02 -4.55 30.09
CA LEU A 895 -14.49 -5.47 29.09
C LEU A 895 -13.83 -6.82 29.34
N ASN A 896 -14.62 -7.83 29.68
CA ASN A 896 -14.14 -9.20 29.78
C ASN A 896 -14.07 -9.82 28.39
N ILE A 897 -12.90 -10.30 28.01
CA ILE A 897 -12.68 -10.98 26.73
C ILE A 897 -12.93 -12.46 26.97
N CYS A 898 -14.07 -12.97 26.51
CA CYS A 898 -14.30 -14.41 26.44
C CYS A 898 -13.36 -15.00 25.37
N SER A 899 -12.16 -15.42 25.76
CA SER A 899 -11.29 -16.22 24.93
C SER A 899 -11.98 -17.56 24.67
N LYS A 900 -12.61 -17.72 23.50
CA LYS A 900 -12.78 -19.06 22.95
C LYS A 900 -11.37 -19.53 22.67
N SER A 901 -10.90 -20.56 23.38
CA SER A 901 -9.67 -21.24 23.03
C SER A 901 -9.76 -21.59 21.56
N LEU A 902 -8.91 -20.97 20.74
CA LEU A 902 -8.72 -21.42 19.38
C LEU A 902 -8.15 -22.83 19.51
N GLU A 903 -8.99 -23.84 19.25
CA GLU A 903 -8.49 -25.17 18.93
C GLU A 903 -7.43 -24.99 17.85
N ASN A 904 -6.29 -25.66 18.03
CA ASN A 904 -5.14 -25.69 17.13
C ASN A 904 -5.57 -25.72 15.66
N ASN A 905 -5.72 -24.55 15.05
CA ASN A 905 -5.67 -24.44 13.60
C ASN A 905 -4.21 -24.66 13.25
N LYS A 906 -3.89 -25.89 12.83
CA LYS A 906 -2.60 -26.24 12.26
C LYS A 906 -2.23 -25.14 11.27
N THR A 907 -1.16 -24.41 11.57
CA THR A 907 -0.46 -23.62 10.58
C THR A 907 -0.02 -24.57 9.48
N LEU A 908 -0.63 -24.47 8.30
CA LEU A 908 -0.09 -25.10 7.10
C LEU A 908 1.19 -24.33 6.77
N ASN A 909 2.35 -24.99 6.83
CA ASN A 909 3.59 -24.41 6.35
C ASN A 909 3.54 -24.38 4.82
N ALA A 910 4.14 -23.36 4.19
CA ALA A 910 4.26 -23.31 2.72
C ALA A 910 4.98 -24.54 2.14
N ASN A 911 5.80 -25.23 2.95
CA ASN A 911 6.48 -26.48 2.60
C ASN A 911 5.57 -27.73 2.63
N ASP A 912 4.32 -27.62 3.10
CA ASP A 912 3.35 -28.72 3.15
C ASP A 912 2.51 -28.83 1.87
N GLU A 913 2.58 -27.85 0.96
CA GLU A 913 1.84 -27.84 -0.31
C GLU A 913 2.76 -28.05 -1.52
N ASP A 914 2.46 -29.09 -2.29
CA ASP A 914 3.21 -29.50 -3.48
C ASP A 914 2.80 -28.61 -4.67
N VAL A 915 3.37 -27.39 -4.74
CA VAL A 915 3.21 -26.47 -5.88
C VAL A 915 4.13 -26.93 -7.03
N PRO A 916 3.59 -27.29 -8.21
CA PRO A 916 4.43 -27.79 -9.30
C PRO A 916 5.37 -26.69 -9.83
N GLU A 917 6.67 -26.82 -9.56
CA GLU A 917 7.70 -25.89 -10.04
C GLU A 917 8.04 -26.10 -11.54
N ASP A 918 7.56 -27.20 -12.14
CA ASP A 918 7.92 -27.66 -13.48
C ASP A 918 6.82 -27.47 -14.54
N LYS A 919 5.65 -26.92 -14.17
CA LYS A 919 4.55 -26.64 -15.11
C LYS A 919 3.77 -25.37 -14.79
N VAL A 920 3.15 -24.79 -15.81
CA VAL A 920 2.26 -23.64 -15.66
C VAL A 920 0.95 -24.07 -14.98
N ILE A 921 0.58 -23.38 -13.90
CA ILE A 921 -0.62 -23.66 -13.10
C ILE A 921 -1.87 -23.16 -13.86
N GLY A 922 -2.81 -24.07 -14.12
CA GLY A 922 -4.11 -23.73 -14.73
C GLY A 922 -5.14 -23.23 -13.72
N TYR A 923 -6.24 -22.65 -14.22
CA TYR A 923 -7.28 -22.04 -13.38
C TYR A 923 -7.93 -23.03 -12.39
N GLU A 924 -8.08 -24.30 -12.77
CA GLU A 924 -8.61 -25.34 -11.89
C GLU A 924 -7.63 -25.77 -10.79
N ASP A 925 -6.33 -25.78 -11.09
CA ASP A 925 -5.28 -26.08 -10.11
C ASP A 925 -5.18 -24.94 -9.09
N TYR A 926 -5.31 -23.70 -9.55
CA TYR A 926 -5.39 -22.51 -8.69
C TYR A 926 -6.58 -22.57 -7.73
N ILE A 927 -7.78 -22.92 -8.22
CA ILE A 927 -8.96 -23.08 -7.36
C ILE A 927 -8.76 -24.19 -6.32
N LYS A 928 -8.13 -25.31 -6.70
CA LYS A 928 -7.84 -26.42 -5.75
C LYS A 928 -6.85 -26.02 -4.66
N ILE A 929 -5.83 -25.22 -5.00
CA ILE A 929 -4.87 -24.69 -4.02
C ILE A 929 -5.61 -23.72 -3.08
N MET A 930 -6.36 -22.77 -3.66
CA MET A 930 -7.18 -21.81 -2.89
C MET A 930 -8.20 -22.48 -1.96
N ASP A 931 -8.87 -23.54 -2.40
CA ASP A 931 -9.84 -24.27 -1.57
C ASP A 931 -9.20 -25.13 -0.47
N LYS A 932 -7.92 -25.49 -0.60
CA LYS A 932 -7.15 -26.14 0.47
C LYS A 932 -6.57 -25.15 1.49
N MET A 933 -6.38 -23.89 1.08
CA MET A 933 -5.89 -22.80 1.92
C MET A 933 -6.99 -22.04 2.69
N LYS A 934 -8.27 -22.27 2.37
CA LYS A 934 -9.43 -21.83 3.16
C LYS A 934 -9.63 -22.70 4.39
#